data_AF-A0A819FJD7-F1
#
_entry.id   AF-A0A819FJD7-F1
#
_cell.length_a   1.000
_cell.length_b   1.000
_cell.length_c   1.000
_cell.angle_alpha   90.00
_cell.angle_beta   90.00
_cell.angle_gamma   90.00
#
_symmetry.space_group_name_H-M   'P 1'
#
loop_
_entity.id
_entity.type
_entity.pdbx_description
1 polymer ?
#
loop_
_entity_poly.entity_id
_entity_poly.type
_entity_poly.pdbx_seq_one_letter_code
_entity_poly.pdbx_strand_id
1 'polypeptide(L)'
;MAFVCTEFNETLARSVDQVCSPTYTQMFEKVAKEQSNSLSNEELTMLTHYPNQITWYEGNRRQEIIERIRRTHLKWFNTWLSENYTGRPPYVKWNSAMINILLHITNLLFRMDLGDVITSDETRDTCRRIADTIKRILMFVNESNQVTIDPAGIPLVQQLLQILFYFTLDSELVIYLKSLQLVDLMNVLIRTSDNDDEIHLQAYRILAVIMGEEDIKQLQNSSRIATVFITFIKNVIDGGIRTEGRLHNSLRSLKVLTQHDQIREELIKQEGHSLFLRCALEDQFNPLKAKLPALQILLALAFNKDFAAILKGNDIFMNHVRTLTSSPQQDLQLVSTALIWKLEKESETTVKTVQEQSSSISSSTIIKKQYDIMISYSHNDKELCHRILNSLEKDQLRVWIDSRLMHGATFDAMAKAIENAEFVLVCMSDAYKQSPFCEMEASYAVKRRCHIIPIVMTTNYKADGWLGVLTSALIYVDFPKLGFDKAYQELKKQIGLFRMNNSNSTLIEQDQVQHNPSYLVDNTPKTIPSVENNKELHPVVEYPHCIDMWTKDHVKSFLLDKELSILLLAFEGMNGHLLHKVYDMCQAGQQAMFSSLKEDVARSQLTLALSLKDYLTFLEEIKVYIPYKTDDKLNPTSVICNLM
;
A
#
# COMPACT_ATOMS: atom_id res chain seq x y z
N MET A 1 -40.94 6.80 5.56
CA MET A 1 -40.45 7.35 4.28
C MET A 1 -40.58 8.87 4.33
N ALA A 2 -39.50 9.62 4.57
CA ALA A 2 -39.53 11.04 4.22
C ALA A 2 -39.35 11.14 2.69
N PHE A 3 -40.11 12.01 2.03
CA PHE A 3 -39.94 12.30 0.61
C PHE A 3 -38.65 13.11 0.41
N VAL A 4 -37.88 12.83 -0.65
CA VAL A 4 -36.79 13.71 -1.09
C VAL A 4 -37.43 14.92 -1.77
N CYS A 5 -37.21 16.11 -1.24
CA CYS A 5 -37.76 17.34 -1.80
C CYS A 5 -36.77 17.89 -2.84
N THR A 6 -37.17 17.88 -4.11
CA THR A 6 -36.36 18.37 -5.24
C THR A 6 -36.84 19.73 -5.76
N GLU A 7 -38.06 20.14 -5.41
CA GLU A 7 -38.67 21.39 -5.84
C GLU A 7 -38.49 22.50 -4.79
N PHE A 8 -38.01 23.66 -5.22
CA PHE A 8 -37.91 24.83 -4.36
C PHE A 8 -39.27 25.54 -4.26
N ASN A 9 -40.02 25.25 -3.19
CA ASN A 9 -41.34 25.84 -2.94
C ASN A 9 -41.31 26.94 -1.86
N GLU A 10 -42.44 27.63 -1.67
CA GLU A 10 -42.56 28.70 -0.65
C GLU A 10 -42.27 28.23 0.77
N THR A 11 -42.61 26.97 1.11
CA THR A 11 -42.38 26.43 2.46
C THR A 11 -40.88 26.31 2.74
N LEU A 12 -40.12 25.80 1.78
CA LEU A 12 -38.67 25.72 1.89
C LEU A 12 -38.03 27.12 1.88
N ALA A 13 -38.53 28.04 1.05
CA ALA A 13 -38.07 29.43 1.05
C ALA A 13 -38.24 30.09 2.42
N ARG A 14 -39.42 29.95 3.04
CA ARG A 14 -39.68 30.42 4.40
C ARG A 14 -38.72 29.79 5.41
N SER A 15 -38.47 28.48 5.30
CA SER A 15 -37.55 27.77 6.20
C SER A 15 -36.13 28.33 6.12
N VAL A 16 -35.65 28.60 4.90
CA VAL A 16 -34.33 29.21 4.67
C VAL A 16 -34.28 30.62 5.27
N ASP A 17 -35.31 31.43 5.06
CA ASP A 17 -35.35 32.79 5.61
C ASP A 17 -35.44 32.81 7.14
N GLN A 18 -36.21 31.90 7.75
CA GLN A 18 -36.26 31.72 9.20
C GLN A 18 -34.91 31.30 9.78
N VAL A 19 -34.23 30.34 9.14
CA VAL A 19 -32.89 29.92 9.57
C VAL A 19 -31.86 31.03 9.38
N CYS A 20 -31.95 31.85 8.33
CA CYS A 20 -31.04 32.99 8.14
C CYS A 20 -31.39 34.23 8.99
N SER A 21 -32.45 34.18 9.79
CA SER A 21 -32.88 35.32 10.61
C SER A 21 -32.03 35.46 11.89
N PRO A 22 -31.89 36.68 12.43
CA PRO A 22 -31.28 36.89 13.75
C PRO A 22 -32.02 36.14 14.87
N THR A 23 -33.33 35.89 14.72
CA THR A 23 -34.12 35.12 15.67
C THR A 23 -33.59 33.71 15.85
N TYR A 24 -33.06 33.08 14.79
CA TYR A 24 -32.51 31.73 14.86
C TYR A 24 -31.30 31.67 15.81
N THR A 25 -30.33 32.57 15.65
CA THR A 25 -29.12 32.60 16.51
C THR A 25 -29.45 33.00 17.95
N GLN A 26 -30.35 33.98 18.14
CA GLN A 26 -30.83 34.38 19.46
C GLN A 26 -31.54 33.24 20.19
N MET A 27 -32.39 32.48 19.49
CA MET A 27 -33.11 31.34 20.05
C MET A 27 -32.15 30.20 20.40
N PHE A 28 -31.17 29.93 19.53
CA PHE A 28 -30.11 28.96 19.83
C PHE A 28 -29.33 29.35 21.09
N GLU A 29 -28.87 30.61 21.20
CA GLU A 29 -28.11 31.09 22.35
C GLU A 29 -28.93 31.05 23.64
N LYS A 30 -30.22 31.40 23.57
CA LYS A 30 -31.16 31.28 24.69
C LYS A 30 -31.24 29.84 25.18
N VAL A 31 -31.52 28.88 24.29
CA VAL A 31 -31.63 27.46 24.64
C VAL A 31 -30.30 26.92 25.19
N ALA A 32 -29.18 27.28 24.56
CA ALA A 32 -27.85 26.89 25.01
C ALA A 32 -27.52 27.46 26.41
N LYS A 33 -28.02 28.65 26.76
CA LYS A 33 -27.84 29.23 28.10
C LYS A 33 -28.78 28.63 29.14
N GLU A 34 -30.03 28.37 28.78
CA GLU A 34 -31.07 27.86 29.69
C GLU A 34 -30.92 26.37 30.00
N GLN A 35 -30.26 25.59 29.13
CA GLN A 35 -29.96 24.17 29.36
C GLN A 35 -31.22 23.33 29.63
N SER A 36 -32.34 23.66 28.96
CA SER A 36 -33.61 22.97 29.12
C SER A 36 -33.58 21.57 28.48
N ASN A 37 -34.16 20.57 29.16
CA ASN A 37 -34.21 19.20 28.64
C ASN A 37 -35.24 19.02 27.51
N SER A 38 -36.19 19.95 27.37
CA SER A 38 -37.26 19.91 26.38
C SER A 38 -37.41 21.26 25.71
N LEU A 39 -37.56 21.25 24.38
CA LEU A 39 -37.83 22.44 23.59
C LEU A 39 -39.33 22.70 23.51
N SER A 40 -39.71 23.98 23.51
CA SER A 40 -41.06 24.38 23.11
C SER A 40 -41.32 24.03 21.63
N ASN A 41 -42.59 24.01 21.22
CA ASN A 41 -42.94 23.73 19.81
C ASN A 41 -42.30 24.74 18.84
N GLU A 42 -42.15 26.01 19.26
CA GLU A 42 -41.50 27.06 18.48
C GLU A 42 -40.00 26.79 18.35
N GLU A 43 -39.31 26.50 19.46
CA GLU A 43 -37.89 26.16 19.48
C GLU A 43 -37.59 24.88 18.67
N LEU A 44 -38.45 23.86 18.77
CA LEU A 44 -38.33 22.64 17.97
C LEU A 44 -38.51 22.93 16.48
N THR A 45 -39.45 23.80 16.12
CA THR A 45 -39.67 24.18 14.73
C THR A 45 -38.46 24.94 14.18
N MET A 46 -37.98 25.94 14.92
CA MET A 46 -36.87 26.80 14.50
C MET A 46 -35.54 26.07 14.46
N LEU A 47 -35.17 25.33 15.50
CA LEU A 47 -33.83 24.76 15.68
C LEU A 47 -33.70 23.32 15.18
N THR A 48 -34.80 22.63 14.88
CA THR A 48 -34.79 21.23 14.43
C THR A 48 -35.53 21.05 13.11
N HIS A 49 -36.80 21.47 13.01
CA HIS A 49 -37.60 21.23 11.81
C HIS A 49 -37.05 21.94 10.57
N TYR A 50 -36.83 23.26 10.63
CA TYR A 50 -36.33 24.01 9.48
C TYR A 50 -34.91 23.57 9.04
N PRO A 51 -33.92 23.42 9.93
CA PRO A 51 -32.61 22.90 9.54
C PRO A 51 -32.67 21.52 8.90
N ASN A 52 -33.49 20.61 9.45
CA ASN A 52 -33.65 19.27 8.90
C ASN A 52 -34.33 19.31 7.52
N GLN A 53 -35.37 20.13 7.33
CA GLN A 53 -36.02 20.30 6.04
C GLN A 53 -35.05 20.78 4.97
N ILE A 54 -34.19 21.76 5.29
CA ILE A 54 -33.18 22.29 4.36
C ILE A 54 -32.09 21.25 4.09
N THR A 55 -31.63 20.55 5.13
CA THR A 55 -30.58 19.52 5.01
C THR A 55 -30.94 18.45 3.97
N TRP A 56 -32.20 18.06 3.86
CA TRP A 56 -32.67 17.02 2.93
C TRP A 56 -33.23 17.55 1.61
N TYR A 57 -33.10 18.84 1.32
CA TYR A 57 -33.44 19.40 0.01
C TYR A 57 -32.35 19.10 -1.01
N GLU A 58 -32.68 18.41 -2.10
CA GLU A 58 -31.72 17.97 -3.14
C GLU A 58 -31.96 18.66 -4.50
N GLY A 59 -32.68 19.78 -4.52
CA GLY A 59 -32.95 20.52 -5.75
C GLY A 59 -31.76 21.37 -6.24
N ASN A 60 -31.91 21.90 -7.46
CA ASN A 60 -30.88 22.69 -8.16
C ASN A 60 -30.36 23.92 -7.39
N ARG A 61 -31.17 24.52 -6.52
CA ARG A 61 -30.77 25.68 -5.69
C ARG A 61 -30.01 25.31 -4.40
N ARG A 62 -29.72 24.02 -4.15
CA ARG A 62 -29.11 23.57 -2.89
C ARG A 62 -27.80 24.29 -2.59
N GLN A 63 -26.90 24.38 -3.57
CA GLN A 63 -25.59 25.02 -3.38
C GLN A 63 -25.72 26.50 -2.99
N GLU A 64 -26.61 27.25 -3.67
CA GLU A 64 -26.90 28.66 -3.38
C GLU A 64 -27.42 28.84 -1.93
N ILE A 65 -28.36 28.00 -1.52
CA ILE A 65 -28.98 28.05 -0.19
C ILE A 65 -27.97 27.73 0.90
N ILE A 66 -27.22 26.64 0.76
CA ILE A 66 -26.23 26.22 1.76
C ILE A 66 -25.11 27.24 1.88
N GLU A 67 -24.63 27.82 0.78
CA GLU A 67 -23.63 28.89 0.81
C GLU A 67 -24.15 30.16 1.50
N ARG A 68 -25.41 30.57 1.24
CA ARG A 68 -26.06 31.68 1.96
C ARG A 68 -26.07 31.42 3.46
N ILE A 69 -26.51 30.24 3.89
CA ILE A 69 -26.59 29.84 5.29
C ILE A 69 -25.20 29.83 5.95
N ARG A 70 -24.19 29.27 5.26
CA ARG A 70 -22.80 29.24 5.74
C ARG A 70 -22.25 30.66 5.95
N ARG A 71 -22.46 31.57 5.00
CA ARG A 71 -22.03 32.98 5.12
C ARG A 71 -22.70 33.70 6.28
N THR A 72 -23.97 33.39 6.55
CA THR A 72 -24.70 33.95 7.70
C THR A 72 -24.16 33.42 9.03
N HIS A 73 -23.91 32.11 9.13
CA HIS A 73 -23.77 31.45 10.45
C HIS A 73 -22.37 30.99 10.81
N LEU A 74 -21.46 30.72 9.87
CA LEU A 74 -20.17 30.09 10.23
C LEU A 74 -19.31 30.96 11.17
N LYS A 75 -19.27 32.27 10.95
CA LYS A 75 -18.52 33.18 11.83
C LYS A 75 -19.10 33.19 13.24
N TRP A 76 -20.42 33.32 13.35
CA TRP A 76 -21.14 33.24 14.62
C TRP A 76 -20.91 31.89 15.30
N PHE A 77 -21.05 30.78 14.58
CA PHE A 77 -20.85 29.44 15.12
C PHE A 77 -19.43 29.25 15.65
N ASN A 78 -18.41 29.74 14.94
CA ASN A 78 -17.03 29.69 15.42
C ASN A 78 -16.84 30.52 16.70
N THR A 79 -17.40 31.74 16.76
CA THR A 79 -17.36 32.57 17.96
C THR A 79 -18.05 31.89 19.13
N TRP A 80 -19.29 31.41 18.94
CA TRP A 80 -20.04 30.69 19.95
C TRP A 80 -19.29 29.46 20.46
N LEU A 81 -18.74 28.66 19.54
CA LEU A 81 -17.94 27.49 19.88
C LEU A 81 -16.70 27.88 20.70
N SER A 82 -16.06 29.01 20.38
CA SER A 82 -14.87 29.52 21.07
C SER A 82 -15.16 30.16 22.44
N GLU A 83 -16.37 30.66 22.67
CA GLU A 83 -16.74 31.28 23.95
C GLU A 83 -17.26 30.23 24.94
N ASN A 84 -17.94 29.20 24.42
CA ASN A 84 -18.69 28.25 25.23
C ASN A 84 -17.95 26.93 25.48
N TYR A 85 -16.65 26.82 25.16
CA TYR A 85 -15.86 25.63 25.48
C TYR A 85 -15.10 25.73 26.82
N THR A 86 -15.09 26.89 27.49
CA THR A 86 -14.20 27.16 28.62
C THR A 86 -14.78 26.76 29.98
N GLY A 87 -13.99 26.03 30.77
CA GLY A 87 -13.99 26.19 32.24
C GLY A 87 -14.35 25.02 33.15
N ARG A 88 -13.83 23.80 32.90
CA ARG A 88 -13.92 22.56 33.71
C ARG A 88 -15.20 21.73 33.56
N PRO A 89 -15.14 20.40 33.81
CA PRO A 89 -16.32 19.55 33.82
C PRO A 89 -17.44 20.09 34.73
N PRO A 90 -18.70 20.03 34.28
CA PRO A 90 -19.10 19.49 32.99
C PRO A 90 -18.93 20.56 31.91
N TYR A 91 -18.19 20.21 30.85
CA TYR A 91 -18.33 20.85 29.53
C TYR A 91 -19.82 21.11 29.29
N VAL A 92 -20.23 22.30 28.79
CA VAL A 92 -21.63 22.71 28.49
C VAL A 92 -22.59 21.55 28.62
N LYS A 93 -23.45 21.47 29.65
CA LYS A 93 -24.23 20.24 29.90
C LYS A 93 -24.90 19.75 28.60
N TRP A 94 -24.34 18.70 27.98
CA TRP A 94 -24.79 18.22 26.67
C TRP A 94 -26.07 17.39 26.86
N ASN A 95 -27.15 18.07 27.24
CA ASN A 95 -28.45 17.42 27.38
C ASN A 95 -28.96 17.00 25.99
N SER A 96 -29.97 16.13 25.97
CA SER A 96 -30.50 15.58 24.72
C SER A 96 -30.99 16.66 23.74
N ALA A 97 -31.52 17.77 24.25
CA ALA A 97 -31.97 18.90 23.41
C ALA A 97 -30.78 19.57 22.71
N MET A 98 -29.71 19.88 23.44
CA MET A 98 -28.52 20.52 22.88
C MET A 98 -27.80 19.62 21.89
N ILE A 99 -27.66 18.33 22.19
CA ILE A 99 -27.09 17.34 21.26
C ILE A 99 -27.89 17.32 19.96
N ASN A 100 -29.23 17.33 20.04
CA ASN A 100 -30.07 17.28 18.85
C ASN A 100 -29.97 18.57 18.01
N ILE A 101 -29.98 19.73 18.65
CA ILE A 101 -29.79 21.02 17.96
C ILE A 101 -28.43 21.05 17.25
N LEU A 102 -27.37 20.59 17.93
CA LEU A 102 -26.03 20.59 17.36
C LEU A 102 -25.88 19.58 16.22
N LEU A 103 -26.55 18.43 16.29
CA LEU A 103 -26.65 17.51 15.17
C LEU A 103 -27.29 18.20 13.95
N HIS A 104 -28.40 18.92 14.14
CA HIS A 104 -29.09 19.59 13.05
C HIS A 104 -28.29 20.76 12.46
N ILE A 105 -27.64 21.57 13.29
CA ILE A 105 -26.81 22.68 12.79
C ILE A 105 -25.54 22.17 12.11
N THR A 106 -24.92 21.12 12.66
CA THR A 106 -23.75 20.48 12.05
C THR A 106 -24.10 19.92 10.68
N ASN A 107 -25.25 19.24 10.60
CA ASN A 107 -25.72 18.70 9.33
C ASN A 107 -26.03 19.80 8.32
N LEU A 108 -26.58 20.92 8.76
CA LEU A 108 -26.92 22.04 7.89
C LEU A 108 -25.68 22.76 7.36
N LEU A 109 -24.67 22.97 8.22
CA LEU A 109 -23.48 23.76 7.88
C LEU A 109 -22.40 22.93 7.18
N PHE A 110 -22.23 21.66 7.57
CA PHE A 110 -21.02 20.90 7.27
C PHE A 110 -21.23 19.58 6.50
N ARG A 111 -22.46 19.12 6.18
CA ARG A 111 -22.69 17.86 5.41
C ARG A 111 -22.22 17.90 3.95
N MET A 112 -20.91 17.95 3.74
CA MET A 112 -20.27 17.87 2.43
C MET A 112 -20.45 16.48 1.78
N ASP A 113 -20.80 15.45 2.56
CA ASP A 113 -21.11 14.11 2.07
C ASP A 113 -22.39 14.03 1.22
N LEU A 114 -23.24 15.06 1.28
CA LEU A 114 -24.39 15.23 0.38
C LEU A 114 -24.01 15.89 -0.97
N GLY A 115 -22.73 16.15 -1.20
CA GLY A 115 -22.24 16.82 -2.42
C GLY A 115 -22.19 18.34 -2.32
N ASP A 116 -22.29 18.91 -1.11
CA ASP A 116 -22.16 20.34 -0.89
C ASP A 116 -20.70 20.77 -1.09
N VAL A 117 -20.48 21.77 -1.94
CA VAL A 117 -19.13 22.30 -2.24
C VAL A 117 -18.98 23.66 -1.57
N ILE A 118 -17.78 23.96 -1.04
CA ILE A 118 -17.47 25.32 -0.57
C ILE A 118 -17.07 26.15 -1.78
N THR A 119 -17.91 27.12 -2.14
CA THR A 119 -17.70 27.94 -3.35
C THR A 119 -16.91 29.21 -3.09
N SER A 120 -16.88 29.70 -1.84
CA SER A 120 -16.21 30.94 -1.47
C SER A 120 -14.97 30.73 -0.61
N ASP A 121 -13.90 31.47 -0.94
CA ASP A 121 -12.69 31.54 -0.15
C ASP A 121 -12.92 32.10 1.27
N GLU A 122 -13.89 33.00 1.45
CA GLU A 122 -14.26 33.53 2.77
C GLU A 122 -14.88 32.44 3.65
N THR A 123 -15.79 31.65 3.08
CA THR A 123 -16.39 30.49 3.74
C THR A 123 -15.31 29.47 4.09
N ARG A 124 -14.37 29.23 3.17
CA ARG A 124 -13.25 28.30 3.40
C ARG A 124 -12.29 28.79 4.49
N ASP A 125 -11.95 30.08 4.52
CA ASP A 125 -11.14 30.68 5.59
C ASP A 125 -11.83 30.54 6.95
N THR A 126 -13.15 30.71 6.99
CA THR A 126 -13.92 30.52 8.22
C THR A 126 -13.89 29.05 8.68
N CYS A 127 -13.99 28.08 7.75
CA CYS A 127 -13.81 26.66 8.06
C CYS A 127 -12.40 26.35 8.60
N ARG A 128 -11.35 26.99 8.08
CA ARG A 128 -9.98 26.85 8.62
C ARG A 128 -9.91 27.34 10.07
N ARG A 129 -10.49 28.51 10.37
CA ARG A 129 -10.57 29.03 11.75
C ARG A 129 -11.39 28.12 12.68
N ILE A 130 -12.44 27.50 12.17
CA ILE A 130 -13.22 26.50 12.93
C ILE A 130 -12.34 25.29 13.22
N ALA A 131 -11.57 24.78 12.26
CA ALA A 131 -10.65 23.67 12.50
C ALA A 131 -9.60 24.00 13.59
N ASP A 132 -9.07 25.22 13.62
CA ASP A 132 -8.19 25.70 14.70
C ASP A 132 -8.91 25.71 16.06
N THR A 133 -10.13 26.23 16.11
CA THR A 133 -10.95 26.24 17.34
C THR A 133 -11.21 24.82 17.83
N ILE A 134 -11.59 23.91 16.93
CA ILE A 134 -11.82 22.50 17.26
C ILE A 134 -10.55 21.86 17.80
N LYS A 135 -9.40 22.07 17.15
CA LYS A 135 -8.11 21.56 17.63
C LYS A 135 -7.82 22.02 19.06
N ARG A 136 -7.99 23.33 19.35
CA ARG A 136 -7.79 23.88 20.70
C ARG A 136 -8.71 23.22 21.74
N ILE A 137 -9.99 23.03 21.40
CA ILE A 137 -10.96 22.41 22.30
C ILE A 137 -10.58 20.95 22.59
N LEU A 138 -10.27 20.17 21.54
CA LEU A 138 -9.87 18.77 21.69
C LEU A 138 -8.58 18.63 22.50
N MET A 139 -7.60 19.52 22.30
CA MET A 139 -6.39 19.58 23.14
C MET A 139 -6.74 19.85 24.61
N PHE A 140 -7.63 20.80 24.90
CA PHE A 140 -8.06 21.10 26.26
C PHE A 140 -8.80 19.93 26.91
N VAL A 141 -9.70 19.28 26.18
CA VAL A 141 -10.39 18.06 26.64
C VAL A 141 -9.36 17.00 27.00
N ASN A 142 -8.35 16.80 26.15
CA ASN A 142 -7.30 15.84 26.41
C ASN A 142 -6.45 16.20 27.65
N GLU A 143 -6.01 17.45 27.79
CA GLU A 143 -5.24 17.92 28.95
C GLU A 143 -6.02 17.77 30.27
N SER A 144 -7.34 17.91 30.21
CA SER A 144 -8.24 17.75 31.36
C SER A 144 -8.56 16.28 31.70
N ASN A 145 -8.32 15.35 30.77
CA ASN A 145 -8.70 13.93 30.87
C ASN A 145 -7.52 13.02 30.51
N GLN A 146 -6.48 13.01 31.34
CA GLN A 146 -5.24 12.29 31.04
C GLN A 146 -5.39 10.77 30.90
N VAL A 147 -6.42 10.18 31.49
CA VAL A 147 -6.65 8.72 31.50
C VAL A 147 -7.85 8.34 30.64
N THR A 148 -9.01 8.93 30.95
CA THR A 148 -10.27 8.63 30.26
C THR A 148 -11.07 9.91 30.10
N ILE A 149 -11.65 10.12 28.92
CA ILE A 149 -12.54 11.25 28.65
C ILE A 149 -13.77 11.13 29.54
N ASP A 150 -14.09 12.18 30.30
CA ASP A 150 -15.34 12.27 31.06
C ASP A 150 -16.54 11.93 30.16
N PRO A 151 -17.43 10.99 30.55
CA PRO A 151 -18.63 10.64 29.78
C PRO A 151 -19.48 11.85 29.35
N ALA A 152 -19.51 12.92 30.15
CA ALA A 152 -20.21 14.16 29.80
C ALA A 152 -19.58 14.92 28.62
N GLY A 153 -18.29 14.68 28.34
CA GLY A 153 -17.55 15.27 27.23
C GLY A 153 -17.59 14.44 25.93
N ILE A 154 -17.98 13.16 25.99
CA ILE A 154 -18.02 12.27 24.82
C ILE A 154 -18.86 12.85 23.67
N PRO A 155 -20.10 13.35 23.88
CA PRO A 155 -20.91 13.90 22.78
C PRO A 155 -20.25 15.08 22.08
N LEU A 156 -19.55 15.95 22.84
CA LEU A 156 -18.80 17.06 22.27
C LEU A 156 -17.68 16.54 21.35
N VAL A 157 -16.86 15.61 21.84
CA VAL A 157 -15.74 15.07 21.07
C VAL A 157 -16.25 14.40 19.78
N GLN A 158 -17.32 13.61 19.86
CA GLN A 158 -17.95 13.00 18.68
C GLN A 158 -18.38 14.05 17.64
N GLN A 159 -19.07 15.12 18.06
CA GLN A 159 -19.50 16.18 17.15
C GLN A 159 -18.32 16.94 16.53
N LEU A 160 -17.30 17.27 17.33
CA LEU A 160 -16.12 17.98 16.84
C LEU A 160 -15.33 17.15 15.83
N LEU A 161 -15.15 15.85 16.08
CA LEU A 161 -14.51 14.95 15.14
C LEU A 161 -15.35 14.76 13.88
N GLN A 162 -16.69 14.71 13.99
CA GLN A 162 -17.57 14.64 12.82
C GLN A 162 -17.44 15.89 11.93
N ILE A 163 -17.30 17.09 12.50
CA ILE A 163 -17.04 18.33 11.74
C ILE A 163 -15.68 18.27 11.04
N LEU A 164 -14.62 17.88 11.76
CA LEU A 164 -13.29 17.71 11.15
C LEU A 164 -13.30 16.66 10.03
N PHE A 165 -14.03 15.57 10.21
CA PHE A 165 -14.22 14.57 9.15
C PHE A 165 -14.85 15.20 7.91
N TYR A 166 -15.88 16.02 8.04
CA TYR A 166 -16.48 16.68 6.87
C TYR A 166 -15.49 17.57 6.12
N PHE A 167 -14.60 18.25 6.83
CA PHE A 167 -13.54 19.04 6.20
C PHE A 167 -12.55 18.19 5.39
N THR A 168 -12.44 16.88 5.66
CA THR A 168 -11.63 15.96 4.84
C THR A 168 -12.23 15.64 3.46
N LEU A 169 -13.44 16.11 3.18
CA LEU A 169 -14.11 15.95 1.89
C LEU A 169 -13.81 17.10 0.92
N ASP A 170 -13.24 18.22 1.40
CA ASP A 170 -12.80 19.35 0.59
C ASP A 170 -11.28 19.32 0.40
N SER A 171 -10.81 19.35 -0.85
CA SER A 171 -9.39 19.17 -1.19
C SER A 171 -8.48 20.27 -0.62
N GLU A 172 -8.95 21.52 -0.59
CA GLU A 172 -8.17 22.64 -0.04
C GLU A 172 -8.12 22.61 1.49
N LEU A 173 -9.22 22.23 2.15
CA LEU A 173 -9.22 22.04 3.60
C LEU A 173 -8.33 20.87 4.01
N VAL A 174 -8.25 19.78 3.24
CA VAL A 174 -7.33 18.67 3.51
C VAL A 174 -5.88 19.14 3.61
N ILE A 175 -5.43 20.01 2.70
CA ILE A 175 -4.06 20.57 2.73
C ILE A 175 -3.82 21.29 4.06
N TYR A 176 -4.81 22.08 4.51
CA TYR A 176 -4.72 22.79 5.77
C TYR A 176 -4.79 21.85 6.99
N LEU A 177 -5.68 20.85 6.99
CA LEU A 177 -5.75 19.87 8.09
C LEU A 177 -4.43 19.11 8.27
N LYS A 178 -3.72 18.81 7.17
CA LYS A 178 -2.38 18.20 7.21
C LYS A 178 -1.34 19.10 7.88
N SER A 179 -1.47 20.44 7.80
CA SER A 179 -0.56 21.35 8.50
C SER A 179 -0.87 21.50 10.00
N LEU A 180 -2.06 21.08 10.45
CA LEU A 180 -2.48 21.19 11.85
C LEU A 180 -1.89 20.13 12.79
N GLN A 181 -1.06 19.20 12.31
CA GLN A 181 -0.42 18.15 13.15
C GLN A 181 -1.44 17.39 14.02
N LEU A 182 -2.55 16.96 13.43
CA LEU A 182 -3.65 16.34 14.18
C LEU A 182 -3.38 14.88 14.58
N VAL A 183 -2.34 14.23 14.04
CA VAL A 183 -2.08 12.79 14.23
C VAL A 183 -1.91 12.43 15.71
N ASP A 184 -1.05 13.14 16.43
CA ASP A 184 -0.81 12.87 17.86
C ASP A 184 -2.07 13.11 18.70
N LEU A 185 -2.81 14.17 18.39
CA LEU A 185 -4.07 14.48 19.07
C LEU A 185 -5.09 13.36 18.88
N MET A 186 -5.27 12.87 17.65
CA MET A 186 -6.18 11.74 17.35
C MET A 186 -5.74 10.47 18.08
N ASN A 187 -4.44 10.18 18.09
CA ASN A 187 -3.90 9.02 18.79
C ASN A 187 -4.14 9.08 20.30
N VAL A 188 -4.07 10.27 20.91
CA VAL A 188 -4.39 10.40 22.33
C VAL A 188 -5.89 10.22 22.56
N LEU A 189 -6.75 10.84 21.74
CA LEU A 189 -8.21 10.68 21.85
C LEU A 189 -8.64 9.22 21.74
N ILE A 190 -8.09 8.46 20.79
CA ILE A 190 -8.36 7.02 20.63
C ILE A 190 -7.99 6.23 21.89
N ARG A 191 -6.91 6.62 22.60
CA ARG A 191 -6.51 5.93 23.84
C ARG A 191 -7.41 6.30 25.02
N THR A 192 -7.85 7.54 25.11
CA THR A 192 -8.62 8.05 26.26
C THR A 192 -10.13 7.89 26.11
N SER A 193 -10.64 7.50 24.93
CA SER A 193 -12.08 7.36 24.66
C SER A 193 -12.73 6.04 25.11
N ASP A 194 -12.05 5.20 25.89
CA ASP A 194 -12.58 3.92 26.42
C ASP A 194 -13.31 3.05 25.36
N ASN A 195 -12.73 2.95 24.17
CA ASN A 195 -13.32 2.24 23.03
C ASN A 195 -14.71 2.76 22.59
N ASP A 196 -14.97 4.07 22.66
CA ASP A 196 -16.13 4.67 22.00
C ASP A 196 -16.06 4.48 20.47
N ASP A 197 -17.05 3.78 19.89
CA ASP A 197 -17.07 3.42 18.46
C ASP A 197 -17.08 4.65 17.56
N GLU A 198 -17.81 5.71 17.92
CA GLU A 198 -17.98 6.90 17.07
C GLU A 198 -16.71 7.75 17.08
N ILE A 199 -16.09 7.97 18.23
CA ILE A 199 -14.79 8.66 18.33
C ILE A 199 -13.74 7.93 17.50
N HIS A 200 -13.64 6.61 17.66
CA HIS A 200 -12.67 5.80 16.92
C HIS A 200 -12.93 5.88 15.41
N LEU A 201 -14.20 5.73 14.98
CA LEU A 201 -14.56 5.77 13.57
C LEU A 201 -14.16 7.11 12.95
N GLN A 202 -14.54 8.23 13.56
CA GLN A 202 -14.25 9.56 13.02
C GLN A 202 -12.75 9.84 13.04
N ALA A 203 -12.04 9.46 14.11
CA ALA A 203 -10.59 9.61 14.19
C ALA A 203 -9.89 8.82 13.07
N TYR A 204 -10.20 7.54 12.89
CA TYR A 204 -9.59 6.72 11.82
C TYR A 204 -9.95 7.21 10.42
N ARG A 205 -11.16 7.74 10.21
CA ARG A 205 -11.55 8.33 8.91
C ARG A 205 -10.78 9.62 8.61
N ILE A 206 -10.51 10.45 9.61
CA ILE A 206 -9.67 11.64 9.48
C ILE A 206 -8.22 11.23 9.22
N LEU A 207 -7.69 10.32 10.04
CA LEU A 207 -6.34 9.77 9.91
C LEU A 207 -6.09 9.18 8.52
N ALA A 208 -7.03 8.42 7.97
CA ALA A 208 -6.97 7.88 6.61
C ALA A 208 -6.78 8.95 5.51
N VAL A 209 -7.12 10.22 5.77
CA VAL A 209 -6.96 11.31 4.80
C VAL A 209 -5.72 12.16 5.09
N ILE A 210 -5.38 12.37 6.37
CA ILE A 210 -4.28 13.27 6.76
C ILE A 210 -2.93 12.56 6.86
N MET A 211 -2.91 11.27 7.19
CA MET A 211 -1.66 10.53 7.41
C MET A 211 -0.95 10.23 6.10
N GLY A 212 0.39 10.25 6.18
CA GLY A 212 1.23 9.65 5.16
C GLY A 212 1.22 8.14 5.28
N GLU A 213 1.89 7.51 4.33
CA GLU A 213 1.84 6.07 4.19
C GLU A 213 2.62 5.32 5.28
N GLU A 214 3.81 5.81 5.62
CA GLU A 214 4.62 5.29 6.74
C GLU A 214 3.85 5.36 8.07
N ASP A 215 3.10 6.45 8.28
CA ASP A 215 2.32 6.65 9.49
C ASP A 215 1.16 5.64 9.55
N ILE A 216 0.48 5.37 8.42
CA ILE A 216 -0.65 4.42 8.37
C ILE A 216 -0.18 3.03 8.83
N LYS A 217 1.04 2.61 8.50
CA LYS A 217 1.58 1.31 8.94
C LYS A 217 1.95 1.26 10.42
N GLN A 218 2.12 2.41 11.05
CA GLN A 218 2.38 2.50 12.48
C GLN A 218 1.09 2.51 13.31
N LEU A 219 -0.09 2.53 12.66
CA LEU A 219 -1.37 2.43 13.34
C LEU A 219 -1.45 1.15 14.17
N GLN A 220 -1.70 1.32 15.47
CA GLN A 220 -1.86 0.22 16.40
C GLN A 220 -3.32 -0.26 16.42
N ASN A 221 -3.55 -1.45 17.00
CA ASN A 221 -4.88 -2.02 17.23
C ASN A 221 -5.70 -2.26 15.95
N SER A 222 -5.08 -2.88 14.94
CA SER A 222 -5.73 -3.21 13.66
C SER A 222 -7.06 -3.97 13.81
N SER A 223 -7.17 -4.82 14.84
CA SER A 223 -8.41 -5.54 15.16
C SER A 223 -9.55 -4.59 15.53
N ARG A 224 -9.28 -3.57 16.35
CA ARG A 224 -10.25 -2.54 16.74
C ARG A 224 -10.65 -1.66 15.56
N ILE A 225 -9.70 -1.29 14.71
CA ILE A 225 -9.97 -0.55 13.47
C ILE A 225 -10.98 -1.32 12.61
N ALA A 226 -10.71 -2.60 12.35
CA ALA A 226 -11.62 -3.46 11.59
C ALA A 226 -13.00 -3.54 12.24
N THR A 227 -13.09 -3.79 13.56
CA THR A 227 -14.37 -3.90 14.29
C THR A 227 -15.23 -2.65 14.14
N VAL A 228 -14.64 -1.45 14.31
CA VAL A 228 -15.37 -0.18 14.24
C VAL A 228 -15.94 0.06 12.85
N PHE A 229 -15.14 -0.16 11.80
CA PHE A 229 -15.61 -0.01 10.42
C PHE A 229 -16.66 -1.06 10.06
N ILE A 230 -16.47 -2.33 10.44
CA ILE A 230 -17.44 -3.41 10.18
C ILE A 230 -18.77 -3.08 10.85
N THR A 231 -18.75 -2.68 12.13
CA THR A 231 -19.96 -2.36 12.90
C THR A 231 -20.70 -1.19 12.27
N PHE A 232 -19.99 -0.11 11.94
CA PHE A 232 -20.60 1.05 11.29
C PHE A 232 -21.19 0.72 9.92
N ILE A 233 -20.43 0.05 9.05
CA ILE A 233 -20.87 -0.31 7.70
C ILE A 233 -22.09 -1.24 7.75
N LYS A 234 -22.09 -2.21 8.67
CA LYS A 234 -23.24 -3.09 8.89
C LYS A 234 -24.49 -2.29 9.28
N ASN A 235 -24.39 -1.41 10.27
CA ASN A 235 -25.49 -0.56 10.71
C ASN A 235 -26.02 0.33 9.57
N VAL A 236 -25.13 0.84 8.74
CA VAL A 236 -25.46 1.68 7.58
C VAL A 236 -26.18 0.89 6.49
N ILE A 237 -25.73 -0.34 6.19
CA ILE A 237 -26.35 -1.24 5.22
C ILE A 237 -27.75 -1.67 5.71
N ASP A 238 -27.85 -2.10 6.97
CA ASP A 238 -29.10 -2.60 7.54
C ASP A 238 -30.12 -1.46 7.81
N GLY A 239 -29.63 -0.21 7.94
CA GLY A 239 -30.44 1.00 8.13
C GLY A 239 -31.10 1.59 6.86
N GLY A 240 -30.77 1.08 5.67
CA GLY A 240 -31.43 1.43 4.39
C GLY A 240 -30.85 2.66 3.63
N ILE A 241 -31.51 3.02 2.52
CA ILE A 241 -30.99 3.84 1.39
C ILE A 241 -30.43 5.24 1.77
N ARG A 242 -30.94 5.90 2.81
CA ARG A 242 -30.62 7.32 3.14
C ARG A 242 -29.21 7.57 3.69
N THR A 243 -28.40 6.53 3.80
CA THR A 243 -27.05 6.57 4.38
C THR A 243 -25.95 6.41 3.32
N GLU A 244 -26.28 6.49 2.03
CA GLU A 244 -25.34 6.27 0.92
C GLU A 244 -24.06 7.13 1.02
N GLY A 245 -24.18 8.42 1.36
CA GLY A 245 -23.01 9.29 1.57
C GLY A 245 -22.14 8.84 2.75
N ARG A 246 -22.75 8.33 3.83
CA ARG A 246 -22.03 7.78 4.99
C ARG A 246 -21.33 6.47 4.64
N LEU A 247 -22.01 5.59 3.91
CA LEU A 247 -21.46 4.34 3.40
C LEU A 247 -20.25 4.61 2.52
N HIS A 248 -20.43 5.44 1.49
CA HIS A 248 -19.39 5.80 0.54
C HIS A 248 -18.13 6.30 1.23
N ASN A 249 -18.28 7.26 2.13
CA ASN A 249 -17.16 7.88 2.81
C ASN A 249 -16.43 6.91 3.74
N SER A 250 -17.15 5.98 4.37
CA SER A 250 -16.53 4.98 5.25
C SER A 250 -15.79 3.93 4.44
N LEU A 251 -16.35 3.47 3.32
CA LEU A 251 -15.64 2.60 2.36
C LEU A 251 -14.42 3.31 1.77
N ARG A 252 -14.52 4.61 1.46
CA ARG A 252 -13.40 5.42 0.97
C ARG A 252 -12.24 5.46 1.96
N SER A 253 -12.51 5.78 3.23
CA SER A 253 -11.49 5.79 4.29
C SER A 253 -10.92 4.39 4.53
N LEU A 254 -11.78 3.37 4.59
CA LEU A 254 -11.35 2.00 4.82
C LEU A 254 -10.44 1.48 3.70
N LYS A 255 -10.75 1.80 2.44
CA LYS A 255 -9.89 1.49 1.30
C LYS A 255 -8.46 1.98 1.51
N VAL A 256 -8.29 3.21 1.99
CA VAL A 256 -6.94 3.75 2.26
C VAL A 256 -6.27 2.98 3.40
N LEU A 257 -7.00 2.70 4.48
CA LEU A 257 -6.50 1.93 5.63
C LEU A 257 -6.14 0.48 5.28
N THR A 258 -6.73 -0.09 4.22
CA THR A 258 -6.33 -1.41 3.75
C THR A 258 -4.89 -1.48 3.25
N GLN A 259 -4.13 -0.38 3.16
CA GLN A 259 -2.68 -0.46 2.94
C GLN A 259 -1.91 -1.11 4.11
N HIS A 260 -2.53 -1.18 5.28
CA HIS A 260 -1.97 -1.86 6.44
C HIS A 260 -2.34 -3.35 6.40
N ASP A 261 -1.34 -4.22 6.29
CA ASP A 261 -1.56 -5.66 6.10
C ASP A 261 -2.35 -6.31 7.25
N GLN A 262 -2.02 -6.00 8.50
CA GLN A 262 -2.79 -6.49 9.66
C GLN A 262 -4.27 -6.05 9.65
N ILE A 263 -4.60 -4.87 9.09
CA ILE A 263 -6.00 -4.44 8.93
C ILE A 263 -6.69 -5.31 7.87
N ARG A 264 -6.02 -5.65 6.77
CA ARG A 264 -6.54 -6.59 5.75
C ARG A 264 -6.86 -7.95 6.39
N GLU A 265 -5.94 -8.49 7.19
CA GLU A 265 -6.12 -9.77 7.89
C GLU A 265 -7.30 -9.74 8.87
N GLU A 266 -7.41 -8.69 9.68
CA GLU A 266 -8.48 -8.56 10.65
C GLU A 266 -9.85 -8.35 9.99
N LEU A 267 -9.94 -7.65 8.85
CA LEU A 267 -11.17 -7.56 8.05
C LEU A 267 -11.62 -8.92 7.51
N ILE A 268 -10.68 -9.80 7.14
CA ILE A 268 -11.00 -11.16 6.68
C ILE A 268 -11.45 -12.00 7.87
N LYS A 269 -10.67 -12.01 8.96
CA LYS A 269 -10.92 -12.81 10.18
C LYS A 269 -12.23 -12.46 10.89
N GLN A 270 -12.63 -11.19 10.87
CA GLN A 270 -13.90 -10.72 11.46
C GLN A 270 -15.07 -10.76 10.47
N GLU A 271 -14.95 -11.48 9.35
CA GLU A 271 -15.98 -11.63 8.31
C GLU A 271 -16.48 -10.31 7.69
N GLY A 272 -15.71 -9.22 7.80
CA GLY A 272 -16.05 -7.92 7.24
C GLY A 272 -16.19 -7.94 5.71
N HIS A 273 -15.49 -8.85 5.04
CA HIS A 273 -15.57 -9.07 3.60
C HIS A 273 -16.98 -9.41 3.10
N SER A 274 -17.82 -10.03 3.95
CA SER A 274 -19.23 -10.31 3.62
C SER A 274 -20.04 -9.05 3.33
N LEU A 275 -19.76 -7.96 4.05
CA LEU A 275 -20.41 -6.65 3.85
C LEU A 275 -20.00 -6.04 2.51
N PHE A 276 -18.72 -6.16 2.12
CA PHE A 276 -18.24 -5.66 0.84
C PHE A 276 -18.81 -6.46 -0.34
N LEU A 277 -18.99 -7.78 -0.17
CA LEU A 277 -19.71 -8.62 -1.14
C LEU A 277 -21.17 -8.19 -1.29
N ARG A 278 -21.89 -7.91 -0.19
CA ARG A 278 -23.25 -7.34 -0.25
C ARG A 278 -23.26 -6.01 -1.00
N CYS A 279 -22.35 -5.10 -0.69
CA CYS A 279 -22.22 -3.82 -1.38
C CYS A 279 -21.98 -3.98 -2.88
N ALA A 280 -21.17 -4.96 -3.30
CA ALA A 280 -20.89 -5.22 -4.71
C ALA A 280 -22.10 -5.85 -5.43
N LEU A 281 -22.72 -6.86 -4.81
CA LEU A 281 -23.72 -7.72 -5.47
C LEU A 281 -25.14 -7.14 -5.46
N GLU A 282 -25.58 -6.51 -4.38
CA GLU A 282 -26.97 -6.07 -4.27
C GLU A 282 -27.24 -4.84 -5.17
N ASP A 283 -28.35 -4.85 -5.91
CA ASP A 283 -28.68 -3.83 -6.91
C ASP A 283 -29.07 -2.48 -6.31
N GLN A 284 -29.47 -2.46 -5.04
CA GLN A 284 -29.85 -1.25 -4.32
C GLN A 284 -28.68 -0.27 -4.10
N PHE A 285 -27.44 -0.75 -4.20
CA PHE A 285 -26.26 0.07 -3.96
C PHE A 285 -25.79 0.80 -5.20
N ASN A 286 -25.44 2.07 -5.02
CA ASN A 286 -24.96 2.92 -6.09
C ASN A 286 -23.65 2.37 -6.70
N PRO A 287 -23.55 2.30 -8.04
CA PRO A 287 -22.38 1.79 -8.75
C PRO A 287 -21.05 2.45 -8.34
N LEU A 288 -20.99 3.77 -8.22
CA LEU A 288 -19.75 4.51 -7.96
C LEU A 288 -19.53 4.80 -6.48
N LYS A 289 -20.62 5.03 -5.72
CA LYS A 289 -20.52 5.39 -4.31
C LYS A 289 -20.38 4.18 -3.39
N ALA A 290 -20.91 3.02 -3.75
CA ALA A 290 -20.86 1.82 -2.91
C ALA A 290 -20.17 0.64 -3.61
N LYS A 291 -20.59 0.26 -4.83
CA LYS A 291 -20.05 -0.94 -5.50
C LYS A 291 -18.56 -0.79 -5.81
N LEU A 292 -18.15 0.33 -6.41
CA LEU A 292 -16.75 0.60 -6.77
C LEU A 292 -15.78 0.51 -5.57
N PRO A 293 -15.96 1.26 -4.47
CA PRO A 293 -15.01 1.17 -3.35
C PRO A 293 -15.07 -0.20 -2.65
N ALA A 294 -16.22 -0.87 -2.63
CA ALA A 294 -16.32 -2.24 -2.11
C ALA A 294 -15.50 -3.23 -2.95
N LEU A 295 -15.59 -3.16 -4.29
CA LEU A 295 -14.76 -3.98 -5.20
C LEU A 295 -13.27 -3.66 -5.05
N GLN A 296 -12.89 -2.40 -4.82
CA GLN A 296 -11.50 -2.01 -4.58
C GLN A 296 -10.97 -2.59 -3.26
N ILE A 297 -11.78 -2.60 -2.20
CA ILE A 297 -11.43 -3.25 -0.93
C ILE A 297 -11.30 -4.76 -1.14
N LEU A 298 -12.26 -5.41 -1.81
CA LEU A 298 -12.18 -6.85 -2.12
C LEU A 298 -10.92 -7.21 -2.92
N LEU A 299 -10.53 -6.37 -3.87
CA LEU A 299 -9.28 -6.52 -4.62
C LEU A 299 -8.05 -6.40 -3.71
N ALA A 300 -8.02 -5.42 -2.80
CA ALA A 300 -6.94 -5.27 -1.82
C ALA A 300 -6.85 -6.47 -0.86
N LEU A 301 -7.99 -7.03 -0.45
CA LEU A 301 -8.03 -8.24 0.39
C LEU A 301 -7.59 -9.49 -0.39
N ALA A 302 -7.82 -9.55 -1.71
CA ALA A 302 -7.44 -10.68 -2.56
C ALA A 302 -5.92 -10.85 -2.75
N PHE A 303 -5.09 -9.99 -2.14
CA PHE A 303 -3.67 -10.25 -2.00
C PHE A 303 -3.36 -11.37 -0.98
N ASN A 304 -4.28 -11.62 -0.04
CA ASN A 304 -4.25 -12.83 0.77
C ASN A 304 -4.68 -14.05 -0.09
N LYS A 305 -3.81 -15.05 -0.18
CA LYS A 305 -4.01 -16.22 -1.07
C LYS A 305 -5.22 -17.07 -0.71
N ASP A 306 -5.46 -17.28 0.59
CA ASP A 306 -6.57 -18.09 1.07
C ASP A 306 -7.90 -17.38 0.79
N PHE A 307 -7.95 -16.06 1.04
CA PHE A 307 -9.12 -15.26 0.71
C PHE A 307 -9.36 -15.15 -0.80
N ALA A 308 -8.30 -15.05 -1.62
CA ALA A 308 -8.42 -15.08 -3.07
C ALA A 308 -9.06 -16.39 -3.56
N ALA A 309 -8.71 -17.54 -2.96
CA ALA A 309 -9.34 -18.82 -3.28
C ALA A 309 -10.83 -18.83 -2.91
N ILE A 310 -11.20 -18.25 -1.75
CA ILE A 310 -12.60 -18.10 -1.33
C ILE A 310 -13.39 -17.24 -2.32
N LEU A 311 -12.85 -16.09 -2.75
CA LEU A 311 -13.51 -15.23 -3.74
C LEU A 311 -13.65 -15.92 -5.10
N LYS A 312 -12.60 -16.64 -5.55
CA LYS A 312 -12.62 -17.39 -6.81
C LYS A 312 -13.69 -18.49 -6.80
N GLY A 313 -13.90 -19.14 -5.66
CA GLY A 313 -14.93 -20.17 -5.49
C GLY A 313 -16.37 -19.64 -5.40
N ASN A 314 -16.57 -18.31 -5.35
CA ASN A 314 -17.90 -17.72 -5.30
C ASN A 314 -18.41 -17.41 -6.71
N ASP A 315 -19.18 -18.34 -7.30
CA ASP A 315 -19.70 -18.24 -8.66
C ASP A 315 -20.59 -17.00 -8.89
N ILE A 316 -21.37 -16.59 -7.88
CA ILE A 316 -22.24 -15.41 -7.96
C ILE A 316 -21.39 -14.16 -8.13
N PHE A 317 -20.37 -14.02 -7.28
CA PHE A 317 -19.42 -12.92 -7.35
C PHE A 317 -18.64 -12.92 -8.67
N MET A 318 -18.09 -14.07 -9.07
CA MET A 318 -17.30 -14.16 -10.29
C MET A 318 -18.14 -13.84 -11.54
N ASN A 319 -19.38 -14.32 -11.62
CA ASN A 319 -20.28 -13.96 -12.71
C ASN A 319 -20.61 -12.46 -12.71
N HIS A 320 -20.88 -11.87 -11.54
CA HIS A 320 -21.13 -10.43 -11.44
C HIS A 320 -19.91 -9.62 -11.93
N VAL A 321 -18.71 -9.95 -11.47
CA VAL A 321 -17.47 -9.28 -11.89
C VAL A 321 -17.25 -9.42 -13.41
N ARG A 322 -17.53 -10.59 -14.01
CA ARG A 322 -17.46 -10.77 -15.48
C ARG A 322 -18.46 -9.89 -16.24
N THR A 323 -19.65 -9.64 -15.70
CA THR A 323 -20.57 -8.68 -16.34
C THR A 323 -20.04 -7.25 -16.30
N LEU A 324 -19.35 -6.88 -15.22
CA LEU A 324 -18.80 -5.54 -15.03
C LEU A 324 -17.60 -5.23 -15.94
N THR A 325 -16.91 -6.23 -16.50
CA THR A 325 -15.81 -5.98 -17.46
C THR A 325 -16.29 -5.31 -18.75
N SER A 326 -17.59 -5.34 -19.01
CA SER A 326 -18.25 -4.66 -20.13
C SER A 326 -19.07 -3.44 -19.68
N SER A 327 -18.85 -2.96 -18.45
CA SER A 327 -19.57 -1.80 -17.90
C SER A 327 -19.23 -0.52 -18.67
N PRO A 328 -20.21 0.37 -18.91
CA PRO A 328 -19.94 1.70 -19.47
C PRO A 328 -19.18 2.61 -18.50
N GLN A 329 -19.18 2.28 -17.19
CA GLN A 329 -18.43 3.02 -16.18
C GLN A 329 -17.00 2.50 -16.13
N GLN A 330 -16.06 3.33 -16.58
CA GLN A 330 -14.65 2.97 -16.72
C GLN A 330 -14.02 2.48 -15.41
N ASP A 331 -14.33 3.11 -14.27
CA ASP A 331 -13.78 2.69 -12.97
C ASP A 331 -14.25 1.29 -12.54
N LEU A 332 -15.51 0.95 -12.85
CA LEU A 332 -16.07 -0.38 -12.57
C LEU A 332 -15.51 -1.44 -13.51
N GLN A 333 -15.39 -1.11 -14.79
CA GLN A 333 -14.72 -1.96 -15.77
C GLN A 333 -13.28 -2.25 -15.34
N LEU A 334 -12.58 -1.22 -14.86
CA LEU A 334 -11.21 -1.34 -14.42
C LEU A 334 -11.07 -2.26 -13.20
N VAL A 335 -11.80 -1.99 -12.11
CA VAL A 335 -11.71 -2.81 -10.89
C VAL A 335 -12.14 -4.27 -11.14
N SER A 336 -13.16 -4.48 -11.99
CA SER A 336 -13.62 -5.83 -12.32
C SER A 336 -12.60 -6.61 -13.16
N THR A 337 -11.99 -5.96 -14.16
CA THR A 337 -10.94 -6.60 -14.96
C THR A 337 -9.72 -6.93 -14.10
N ALA A 338 -9.38 -6.10 -13.12
CA ALA A 338 -8.31 -6.36 -12.16
C ALA A 338 -8.63 -7.58 -11.27
N LEU A 339 -9.86 -7.68 -10.78
CA LEU A 339 -10.32 -8.82 -9.98
C LEU A 339 -10.27 -10.13 -10.78
N ILE A 340 -10.78 -10.14 -12.02
CA ILE A 340 -10.68 -11.33 -12.90
C ILE A 340 -9.23 -11.74 -13.08
N TRP A 341 -8.36 -10.77 -13.38
CA TRP A 341 -6.95 -11.06 -13.56
C TRP A 341 -6.33 -11.64 -12.28
N LYS A 342 -6.60 -11.03 -11.13
CA LYS A 342 -6.07 -11.44 -9.83
C LYS A 342 -6.52 -12.85 -9.42
N LEU A 343 -7.77 -13.20 -9.69
CA LEU A 343 -8.39 -14.44 -9.23
C LEU A 343 -8.23 -15.62 -10.22
N GLU A 344 -8.22 -15.35 -11.53
CA GLU A 344 -8.17 -16.40 -12.56
C GLU A 344 -6.82 -16.45 -13.30
N LYS A 345 -6.36 -15.32 -13.82
CA LYS A 345 -5.31 -15.29 -14.83
C LYS A 345 -3.90 -15.19 -14.26
N GLU A 346 -3.73 -14.65 -13.05
CA GLU A 346 -2.40 -14.50 -12.43
C GLU A 346 -1.65 -15.84 -12.34
N SER A 347 -2.35 -16.92 -11.98
CA SER A 347 -1.79 -18.27 -11.94
C SER A 347 -1.55 -18.87 -13.33
N GLU A 348 -2.49 -18.69 -14.28
CA GLU A 348 -2.41 -19.28 -15.62
C GLU A 348 -1.27 -18.68 -16.45
N THR A 349 -1.09 -17.36 -16.36
CA THR A 349 -0.03 -16.68 -17.08
C THR A 349 1.34 -17.11 -16.52
N THR A 350 1.45 -17.29 -15.20
CA THR A 350 2.67 -17.83 -14.54
C THR A 350 3.09 -19.17 -15.14
N VAL A 351 2.14 -20.10 -15.37
CA VAL A 351 2.40 -21.43 -15.92
C VAL A 351 2.77 -21.40 -17.41
N LYS A 352 2.08 -20.59 -18.23
CA LYS A 352 2.34 -20.49 -19.69
C LYS A 352 3.77 -20.07 -20.00
N THR A 353 4.33 -19.13 -19.24
CA THR A 353 5.71 -18.66 -19.45
C THR A 353 6.76 -19.69 -19.04
N VAL A 354 6.48 -20.54 -18.05
CA VAL A 354 7.39 -21.65 -17.68
C VAL A 354 7.38 -22.74 -18.76
N GLN A 355 6.23 -23.02 -19.38
CA GLN A 355 6.11 -23.95 -20.51
C GLN A 355 6.76 -23.41 -21.80
N GLU A 356 6.55 -22.14 -22.16
CA GLU A 356 7.17 -21.55 -23.35
C GLU A 356 8.71 -21.45 -23.26
N GLN A 357 9.25 -21.27 -22.05
CA GLN A 357 10.70 -21.30 -21.79
C GLN A 357 11.29 -22.72 -21.84
N SER A 358 10.50 -23.77 -21.64
CA SER A 358 10.96 -25.16 -21.69
C SER A 358 10.76 -25.82 -23.06
N SER A 359 9.92 -25.27 -23.94
CA SER A 359 9.67 -25.78 -25.29
C SER A 359 10.42 -25.05 -26.43
N SER A 360 11.35 -24.14 -26.13
CA SER A 360 12.08 -23.34 -27.14
C SER A 360 13.61 -23.43 -27.04
N ILE A 361 14.16 -24.65 -26.90
CA ILE A 361 15.61 -24.91 -27.02
C ILE A 361 16.04 -25.14 -28.50
N SER A 362 15.13 -25.05 -29.48
CA SER A 362 15.48 -25.22 -30.89
C SER A 362 14.95 -24.10 -31.78
N SER A 363 15.59 -22.93 -31.69
CA SER A 363 15.94 -22.01 -32.79
C SER A 363 16.26 -20.63 -32.23
N SER A 364 17.52 -20.20 -32.40
CA SER A 364 18.04 -18.89 -32.04
C SER A 364 17.42 -17.79 -32.90
N THR A 365 16.17 -17.41 -32.59
CA THR A 365 15.59 -16.14 -33.01
C THR A 365 15.64 -15.22 -31.81
N ILE A 366 16.42 -14.14 -31.88
CA ILE A 366 16.41 -13.07 -30.87
C ILE A 366 14.95 -12.61 -30.75
N ILE A 367 14.26 -12.96 -29.66
CA ILE A 367 12.90 -12.48 -29.40
C ILE A 367 13.04 -10.99 -29.08
N LYS A 368 12.93 -10.15 -30.11
CA LYS A 368 12.96 -8.70 -29.98
C LYS A 368 11.73 -8.29 -29.16
N LYS A 369 11.96 -7.85 -27.93
CA LYS A 369 10.92 -7.29 -27.06
C LYS A 369 10.14 -6.22 -27.83
N GLN A 370 8.82 -6.21 -27.71
CA GLN A 370 7.95 -5.25 -28.41
C GLN A 370 8.20 -3.82 -27.91
N TYR A 371 8.47 -3.69 -26.62
CA TYR A 371 8.74 -2.43 -25.96
C TYR A 371 10.13 -2.48 -25.32
N ASP A 372 10.80 -1.34 -25.32
CA ASP A 372 12.03 -1.16 -24.57
C ASP A 372 11.67 -0.91 -23.10
N ILE A 373 10.63 -0.11 -22.85
CA ILE A 373 10.25 0.30 -21.50
C ILE A 373 8.74 0.23 -21.32
N MET A 374 8.28 -0.30 -20.18
CA MET A 374 6.92 -0.10 -19.68
C MET A 374 6.96 0.85 -18.48
N ILE A 375 6.11 1.88 -18.45
CA ILE A 375 5.98 2.81 -17.32
C ILE A 375 4.73 2.46 -16.52
N SER A 376 4.93 1.99 -15.29
CA SER A 376 3.88 1.79 -14.30
C SER A 376 3.84 3.01 -13.36
N TYR A 377 2.71 3.72 -13.31
CA TYR A 377 2.56 4.97 -12.56
C TYR A 377 1.13 5.18 -12.02
N SER A 378 0.99 6.06 -11.03
CA SER A 378 -0.32 6.53 -10.57
C SER A 378 -0.78 7.71 -11.43
N HIS A 379 -2.07 7.82 -11.73
CA HIS A 379 -2.62 8.95 -12.49
C HIS A 379 -2.34 10.31 -11.81
N ASN A 380 -2.11 10.34 -10.50
CA ASN A 380 -1.73 11.54 -9.77
C ASN A 380 -0.32 12.05 -10.14
N ASP A 381 0.55 11.17 -10.67
CA ASP A 381 1.94 11.49 -11.06
C ASP A 381 2.08 11.68 -12.58
N LYS A 382 0.96 11.90 -13.28
CA LYS A 382 0.85 11.93 -14.74
C LYS A 382 1.80 12.93 -15.40
N GLU A 383 1.96 14.13 -14.82
CA GLU A 383 2.76 15.20 -15.43
C GLU A 383 4.24 14.81 -15.58
N LEU A 384 4.85 14.31 -14.50
CA LEU A 384 6.25 13.88 -14.52
C LEU A 384 6.43 12.62 -15.37
N CYS A 385 5.50 11.66 -15.31
CA CYS A 385 5.55 10.45 -16.14
C CYS A 385 5.49 10.75 -17.64
N HIS A 386 4.62 11.67 -18.08
CA HIS A 386 4.59 12.09 -19.48
C HIS A 386 5.85 12.84 -19.89
N ARG A 387 6.46 13.61 -18.98
CA ARG A 387 7.73 14.26 -19.27
C ARG A 387 8.85 13.22 -19.47
N ILE A 388 8.89 12.17 -18.66
CA ILE A 388 9.81 11.03 -18.82
C ILE A 388 9.54 10.30 -20.15
N LEU A 389 8.27 9.96 -20.43
CA LEU A 389 7.83 9.36 -21.69
C LEU A 389 8.35 10.14 -22.91
N ASN A 390 8.08 11.44 -22.97
CA ASN A 390 8.47 12.29 -24.09
C ASN A 390 9.99 12.30 -24.30
N SER A 391 10.78 12.23 -23.23
CA SER A 391 12.24 12.18 -23.33
C SER A 391 12.72 10.81 -23.83
N LEU A 392 12.13 9.71 -23.34
CA LEU A 392 12.46 8.35 -23.78
C LEU A 392 12.11 8.14 -25.28
N GLU A 393 10.97 8.66 -25.73
CA GLU A 393 10.57 8.62 -27.14
C GLU A 393 11.48 9.46 -28.03
N LYS A 394 11.93 10.63 -27.56
CA LYS A 394 12.95 11.45 -28.26
C LYS A 394 14.28 10.71 -28.41
N ASP A 395 14.62 9.86 -27.44
CA ASP A 395 15.77 8.96 -27.50
C ASP A 395 15.48 7.67 -28.31
N GLN A 396 14.38 7.64 -29.07
CA GLN A 396 13.96 6.53 -29.95
C GLN A 396 13.69 5.20 -29.22
N LEU A 397 13.37 5.26 -27.92
CA LEU A 397 12.95 4.09 -27.15
C LEU A 397 11.44 3.88 -27.34
N ARG A 398 11.04 2.62 -27.56
CA ARG A 398 9.64 2.21 -27.65
C ARG A 398 9.10 2.07 -26.25
N VAL A 399 8.28 3.02 -25.83
CA VAL A 399 7.71 3.04 -24.49
C VAL A 399 6.24 2.63 -24.53
N TRP A 400 5.85 1.75 -23.63
CA TRP A 400 4.47 1.52 -23.27
C TRP A 400 4.17 2.27 -21.98
N ILE A 401 3.10 3.06 -21.96
CA ILE A 401 2.58 3.70 -20.76
C ILE A 401 1.09 3.48 -20.73
N ASP A 402 0.54 3.27 -19.53
CA ASP A 402 -0.89 3.12 -19.39
C ASP A 402 -1.58 4.50 -19.57
N SER A 403 -1.94 4.82 -20.81
CA SER A 403 -2.79 5.96 -21.15
C SER A 403 -4.26 5.50 -21.16
N ARG A 404 -4.81 5.16 -19.99
CA ARG A 404 -6.23 4.78 -19.81
C ARG A 404 -7.24 5.81 -20.35
N LEU A 405 -6.78 6.99 -20.74
CA LEU A 405 -7.58 8.07 -21.30
C LEU A 405 -7.92 7.93 -22.79
N MET A 406 -7.44 6.93 -23.53
CA MET A 406 -7.70 6.89 -24.99
C MET A 406 -8.22 5.58 -25.59
N HIS A 407 -7.82 4.35 -25.20
CA HIS A 407 -8.20 3.16 -26.00
C HIS A 407 -8.33 1.80 -25.25
N GLY A 408 -8.94 1.75 -24.06
CA GLY A 408 -9.39 0.47 -23.48
C GLY A 408 -8.30 -0.59 -23.25
N ALA A 409 -7.09 -0.17 -22.83
CA ALA A 409 -6.03 -1.11 -22.48
C ALA A 409 -6.47 -1.99 -21.31
N THR A 410 -6.69 -3.29 -21.57
CA THR A 410 -7.10 -4.27 -20.57
C THR A 410 -5.92 -4.72 -19.72
N PHE A 411 -6.17 -5.35 -18.57
CA PHE A 411 -5.11 -6.02 -17.79
C PHE A 411 -4.36 -7.09 -18.59
N ASP A 412 -4.97 -7.66 -19.63
CA ASP A 412 -4.28 -8.55 -20.57
C ASP A 412 -3.28 -7.77 -21.44
N ALA A 413 -3.60 -6.55 -21.87
CA ALA A 413 -2.69 -5.68 -22.60
C ALA A 413 -1.54 -5.20 -21.70
N MET A 414 -1.84 -4.84 -20.45
CA MET A 414 -0.84 -4.54 -19.41
C MET A 414 0.09 -5.75 -19.17
N ALA A 415 -0.46 -6.95 -18.99
CA ALA A 415 0.33 -8.16 -18.77
C ALA A 415 1.24 -8.45 -19.97
N LYS A 416 0.72 -8.33 -21.20
CA LYS A 416 1.51 -8.43 -22.43
C LYS A 416 2.58 -7.36 -22.50
N ALA A 417 2.29 -6.12 -22.10
CA ALA A 417 3.28 -5.03 -22.10
C ALA A 417 4.41 -5.32 -21.13
N ILE A 418 4.11 -5.78 -19.91
CA ILE A 418 5.11 -6.19 -18.91
C ILE A 418 5.97 -7.35 -19.43
N GLU A 419 5.36 -8.37 -20.03
CA GLU A 419 6.06 -9.53 -20.58
C GLU A 419 6.94 -9.17 -21.80
N ASN A 420 6.50 -8.23 -22.62
CA ASN A 420 7.17 -7.80 -23.84
C ASN A 420 7.99 -6.51 -23.70
N ALA A 421 8.21 -6.04 -22.46
CA ALA A 421 9.12 -4.95 -22.15
C ALA A 421 10.51 -5.49 -21.76
N GLU A 422 11.56 -4.73 -22.09
CA GLU A 422 12.92 -4.99 -21.57
C GLU A 422 13.06 -4.46 -20.15
N PHE A 423 12.53 -3.26 -19.89
CA PHE A 423 12.52 -2.60 -18.58
C PHE A 423 11.11 -2.26 -18.11
N VAL A 424 10.87 -2.29 -16.80
CA VAL A 424 9.66 -1.78 -16.17
C VAL A 424 10.03 -0.66 -15.21
N LEU A 425 9.60 0.57 -15.50
CA LEU A 425 9.74 1.69 -14.57
C LEU A 425 8.60 1.62 -13.55
N VAL A 426 8.96 1.54 -12.27
CA VAL A 426 8.00 1.60 -11.15
C VAL A 426 8.07 3.02 -10.59
N CYS A 427 7.11 3.87 -10.96
CA CYS A 427 7.05 5.28 -10.55
C CYS A 427 6.43 5.40 -9.15
N MET A 428 7.29 5.39 -8.14
CA MET A 428 6.95 5.35 -6.73
C MET A 428 6.51 6.71 -6.20
N SER A 429 5.31 6.72 -5.61
CA SER A 429 4.70 7.82 -4.87
C SER A 429 3.72 7.23 -3.85
N ASP A 430 3.21 8.05 -2.93
CA ASP A 430 2.11 7.64 -2.05
C ASP A 430 0.94 7.12 -2.89
N ALA A 431 0.51 7.90 -3.89
CA ALA A 431 -0.62 7.58 -4.76
C ALA A 431 -0.41 6.30 -5.58
N TYR A 432 0.84 5.97 -5.93
CA TYR A 432 1.18 4.68 -6.55
C TYR A 432 0.96 3.55 -5.57
N LYS A 433 1.43 3.69 -4.33
CA LYS A 433 1.31 2.60 -3.36
C LYS A 433 -0.14 2.33 -2.93
N GLN A 434 -0.98 3.36 -2.86
CA GLN A 434 -2.40 3.21 -2.50
C GLN A 434 -3.26 2.60 -3.62
N SER A 435 -2.71 2.48 -4.83
CA SER A 435 -3.43 1.97 -5.99
C SER A 435 -3.30 0.45 -6.04
N PRO A 436 -4.40 -0.32 -5.82
CA PRO A 436 -4.35 -1.77 -5.95
C PRO A 436 -4.00 -2.21 -7.38
N PHE A 437 -4.24 -1.34 -8.37
CA PHE A 437 -3.83 -1.57 -9.75
C PHE A 437 -2.31 -1.50 -9.92
N CYS A 438 -1.66 -0.52 -9.28
CA CYS A 438 -0.21 -0.38 -9.30
C CYS A 438 0.46 -1.51 -8.49
N GLU A 439 -0.12 -1.90 -7.35
CA GLU A 439 0.32 -3.08 -6.57
C GLU A 439 0.30 -4.35 -7.43
N MET A 440 -0.74 -4.51 -8.25
CA MET A 440 -0.88 -5.63 -9.16
C MET A 440 0.11 -5.60 -10.32
N GLU A 441 0.30 -4.45 -10.98
CA GLU A 441 1.29 -4.23 -12.04
C GLU A 441 2.72 -4.57 -11.56
N ALA A 442 3.12 -3.97 -10.44
CA ALA A 442 4.45 -4.16 -9.88
C ALA A 442 4.67 -5.61 -9.42
N SER A 443 3.70 -6.19 -8.69
CA SER A 443 3.75 -7.59 -8.27
C SER A 443 3.88 -8.55 -9.45
N TYR A 444 3.20 -8.24 -10.56
CA TYR A 444 3.31 -9.05 -11.77
C TYR A 444 4.67 -8.94 -12.44
N ALA A 445 5.21 -7.72 -12.58
CA ALA A 445 6.55 -7.50 -13.13
C ALA A 445 7.62 -8.27 -12.33
N VAL A 446 7.51 -8.32 -11.00
CA VAL A 446 8.39 -9.14 -10.14
C VAL A 446 8.24 -10.62 -10.43
N LYS A 447 6.99 -11.14 -10.48
CA LYS A 447 6.73 -12.56 -10.80
C LYS A 447 7.29 -12.96 -12.16
N ARG A 448 7.31 -12.03 -13.11
CA ARG A 448 7.89 -12.20 -14.45
C ARG A 448 9.39 -12.01 -14.52
N ARG A 449 10.04 -11.66 -13.41
CA ARG A 449 11.48 -11.34 -13.35
C ARG A 449 11.86 -10.26 -14.36
N CYS A 450 10.97 -9.29 -14.58
CA CYS A 450 11.26 -8.12 -15.41
C CYS A 450 12.41 -7.29 -14.80
N HIS A 451 13.17 -6.57 -15.63
CA HIS A 451 14.16 -5.64 -15.12
C HIS A 451 13.48 -4.36 -14.62
N ILE A 452 13.29 -4.26 -13.31
CA ILE A 452 12.59 -3.15 -12.69
C ILE A 452 13.57 -2.01 -12.38
N ILE A 453 13.22 -0.79 -12.78
CA ILE A 453 13.92 0.43 -12.38
C ILE A 453 12.94 1.28 -11.55
N PRO A 454 13.13 1.40 -10.23
CA PRO A 454 12.29 2.25 -9.40
C PRO A 454 12.58 3.74 -9.65
N ILE A 455 11.53 4.55 -9.75
CA ILE A 455 11.62 6.00 -9.97
C ILE A 455 10.92 6.71 -8.81
N VAL A 456 11.60 7.59 -8.09
CA VAL A 456 10.97 8.40 -7.03
C VAL A 456 10.32 9.63 -7.67
N MET A 457 9.02 9.83 -7.40
CA MET A 457 8.20 10.86 -8.02
C MET A 457 7.99 12.10 -7.14
N THR A 458 8.05 11.95 -5.82
CA THR A 458 7.81 13.02 -4.84
C THR A 458 8.99 13.21 -3.88
N THR A 459 9.19 14.45 -3.43
CA THR A 459 10.32 14.80 -2.55
C THR A 459 10.23 14.04 -1.22
N ASN A 460 11.36 13.51 -0.75
CA ASN A 460 11.47 12.75 0.50
C ASN A 460 10.62 11.47 0.57
N TYR A 461 10.14 10.94 -0.57
CA TYR A 461 9.44 9.67 -0.58
C TYR A 461 10.38 8.50 -0.33
N LYS A 462 9.92 7.55 0.49
CA LYS A 462 10.60 6.29 0.76
C LYS A 462 9.62 5.15 0.54
N ALA A 463 10.00 4.20 -0.31
CA ALA A 463 9.21 3.00 -0.50
C ALA A 463 9.35 2.08 0.71
N ASP A 464 8.23 1.67 1.27
CA ASP A 464 8.10 0.78 2.43
C ASP A 464 6.97 -0.27 2.21
N GLY A 465 6.68 -1.16 3.16
CA GLY A 465 5.65 -2.21 3.01
C GLY A 465 5.80 -3.05 1.73
N TRP A 466 4.72 -3.37 1.02
CA TRP A 466 4.79 -4.19 -0.21
C TRP A 466 5.71 -3.58 -1.28
N LEU A 467 5.67 -2.27 -1.48
CA LEU A 467 6.49 -1.58 -2.48
C LEU A 467 7.96 -1.48 -2.06
N GLY A 468 8.21 -1.31 -0.76
CA GLY A 468 9.54 -1.35 -0.18
C GLY A 468 10.16 -2.74 -0.34
N VAL A 469 9.44 -3.80 0.03
CA VAL A 469 9.88 -5.20 -0.19
C VAL A 469 10.17 -5.48 -1.66
N LEU A 470 9.37 -4.92 -2.57
CA LEU A 470 9.53 -5.07 -4.01
C LEU A 470 10.78 -4.36 -4.55
N THR A 471 11.10 -3.19 -4.02
CA THR A 471 12.12 -2.28 -4.56
C THR A 471 13.40 -2.19 -3.74
N SER A 472 13.47 -2.81 -2.55
CA SER A 472 14.56 -2.63 -1.59
C SER A 472 15.94 -3.02 -2.10
N ALA A 473 16.02 -3.97 -3.03
CA ALA A 473 17.27 -4.45 -3.61
C ALA A 473 17.62 -3.75 -4.95
N LEU A 474 16.83 -2.76 -5.38
CA LEU A 474 16.94 -2.11 -6.67
C LEU A 474 17.49 -0.68 -6.53
N ILE A 475 18.30 -0.26 -7.50
CA ILE A 475 18.82 1.12 -7.55
C ILE A 475 17.72 2.03 -8.11
N TYR A 476 17.26 2.98 -7.32
CA TYR A 476 16.23 3.92 -7.75
C TYR A 476 16.81 5.22 -8.33
N VAL A 477 16.02 5.90 -9.16
CA VAL A 477 16.32 7.24 -9.70
C VAL A 477 15.40 8.27 -9.06
N ASP A 478 15.98 9.29 -8.41
CA ASP A 478 15.23 10.32 -7.69
C ASP A 478 15.10 11.62 -8.48
N PHE A 479 13.96 11.80 -9.16
CA PHE A 479 13.69 12.97 -10.00
C PHE A 479 13.55 14.27 -9.19
N PRO A 480 12.80 14.31 -8.08
CA PRO A 480 12.70 15.50 -7.24
C PRO A 480 14.05 15.95 -6.68
N LYS A 481 14.90 15.02 -6.23
CA LYS A 481 16.20 15.35 -5.60
C LYS A 481 17.25 15.78 -6.62
N LEU A 482 17.32 15.12 -7.76
CA LEU A 482 18.37 15.38 -8.76
C LEU A 482 18.00 16.50 -9.74
N GLY A 483 16.71 16.80 -9.89
CA GLY A 483 16.19 17.61 -10.98
C GLY A 483 16.12 16.80 -12.28
N PHE A 484 15.20 17.18 -13.16
CA PHE A 484 14.79 16.35 -14.30
C PHE A 484 15.95 15.92 -15.21
N ASP A 485 16.80 16.84 -15.65
CA ASP A 485 17.83 16.53 -16.65
C ASP A 485 18.87 15.55 -16.09
N LYS A 486 19.32 15.75 -14.84
CA LYS A 486 20.28 14.86 -14.17
C LYS A 486 19.68 13.50 -13.87
N ALA A 487 18.45 13.46 -13.34
CA ALA A 487 17.73 12.22 -13.08
C ALA A 487 17.55 11.39 -14.36
N TYR A 488 17.19 12.06 -15.46
CA TYR A 488 17.02 11.41 -16.75
C TYR A 488 18.33 10.82 -17.29
N GLN A 489 19.47 11.50 -17.10
CA GLN A 489 20.78 10.92 -17.45
C GLN A 489 21.12 9.68 -16.61
N GLU A 490 20.80 9.67 -15.31
CA GLU A 490 21.02 8.48 -14.48
C GLU A 490 20.12 7.31 -14.90
N LEU A 491 18.86 7.58 -15.26
CA LEU A 491 17.97 6.58 -15.85
C LEU A 491 18.55 5.97 -17.13
N LYS A 492 19.04 6.81 -18.06
CA LYS A 492 19.70 6.33 -19.29
C LYS A 492 20.94 5.49 -19.00
N LYS A 493 21.72 5.91 -18.01
CA LYS A 493 22.93 5.18 -17.60
C LYS A 493 22.58 3.80 -17.06
N GLN A 494 21.54 3.66 -16.24
CA GLN A 494 21.09 2.35 -15.75
C GLN A 494 20.62 1.44 -16.90
N ILE A 495 19.81 1.98 -17.82
CA ILE A 495 19.36 1.26 -19.03
C ILE A 495 20.57 0.79 -19.86
N GLY A 496 21.55 1.68 -20.06
CA GLY A 496 22.76 1.38 -20.82
C GLY A 496 23.63 0.30 -20.17
N LEU A 497 23.87 0.41 -18.86
CA LEU A 497 24.68 -0.56 -18.10
C LEU A 497 24.09 -1.97 -18.18
N PHE A 498 22.76 -2.10 -18.06
CA PHE A 498 22.11 -3.41 -18.19
C PHE A 498 22.25 -3.99 -19.60
N ARG A 499 22.04 -3.18 -20.64
CA ARG A 499 22.20 -3.61 -22.04
C ARG A 499 23.62 -4.04 -22.38
N MET A 500 24.63 -3.34 -21.84
CA MET A 500 26.04 -3.68 -22.04
C MET A 500 26.40 -5.01 -21.36
N ASN A 501 25.96 -5.21 -20.12
CA ASN A 501 26.22 -6.45 -19.38
C ASN A 501 25.60 -7.67 -20.08
N ASN A 502 24.41 -7.53 -20.69
CA ASN A 502 23.78 -8.62 -21.44
C ASN A 502 24.41 -8.86 -22.82
N SER A 503 25.03 -7.84 -23.44
CA SER A 503 25.68 -7.97 -24.76
C SER A 503 27.03 -8.71 -24.67
N ASN A 504 27.77 -8.54 -23.57
CA ASN A 504 29.06 -9.19 -23.37
C ASN A 504 28.95 -10.70 -23.09
N SER A 505 27.82 -11.16 -22.54
CA SER A 505 27.52 -12.60 -22.36
C SER A 505 27.31 -13.35 -23.68
N THR A 506 27.00 -12.65 -24.78
CA THR A 506 26.71 -13.27 -26.09
C THR A 506 27.94 -13.33 -27.01
N LEU A 507 28.99 -12.54 -26.74
CA LEU A 507 30.18 -12.42 -27.61
C LEU A 507 31.29 -13.45 -27.30
N ILE A 508 31.22 -14.16 -26.17
CA ILE A 508 32.26 -15.13 -25.78
C ILE A 508 32.16 -16.45 -26.58
N GLU A 509 31.05 -16.72 -27.27
CA GLU A 509 30.85 -17.98 -28.02
C GLU A 509 31.37 -17.98 -29.47
N GLN A 510 31.89 -16.87 -30.01
CA GLN A 510 32.20 -16.77 -31.46
C GLN A 510 33.68 -16.70 -31.86
N ASP A 511 34.63 -16.63 -30.92
CA ASP A 511 36.03 -16.28 -31.26
C ASP A 511 37.09 -17.41 -31.13
N GLN A 512 36.71 -18.70 -31.14
CA GLN A 512 37.71 -19.79 -31.18
C GLN A 512 37.45 -20.86 -32.24
N VAL A 513 37.50 -20.49 -33.52
CA VAL A 513 37.80 -21.44 -34.61
C VAL A 513 38.70 -20.77 -35.65
N GLN A 514 40.01 -21.06 -35.62
CA GLN A 514 40.83 -21.30 -36.83
C GLN A 514 42.25 -21.78 -36.51
N HIS A 515 42.53 -23.01 -36.96
CA HIS A 515 43.77 -23.56 -37.55
C HIS A 515 45.14 -23.35 -36.87
N ASN A 516 46.11 -24.27 -36.82
CA ASN A 516 46.36 -25.70 -37.15
C ASN A 516 47.91 -25.89 -36.88
N PRO A 517 48.61 -26.98 -37.24
CA PRO A 517 48.63 -28.32 -36.65
C PRO A 517 50.07 -28.83 -36.35
N SER A 518 50.21 -29.90 -35.55
CA SER A 518 51.23 -30.97 -35.69
C SER A 518 51.18 -31.87 -34.46
N TYR A 519 51.40 -33.18 -34.50
CA TYR A 519 51.33 -34.26 -35.47
C TYR A 519 51.84 -35.48 -34.66
N LEU A 520 51.30 -36.65 -34.96
CA LEU A 520 51.77 -38.02 -34.61
C LEU A 520 51.36 -38.57 -33.23
N VAL A 521 50.81 -39.80 -33.10
CA VAL A 521 50.54 -40.87 -34.06
C VAL A 521 49.47 -41.81 -33.48
N ASP A 522 48.69 -42.35 -34.42
CA ASP A 522 47.78 -43.50 -34.40
C ASP A 522 48.05 -44.65 -33.41
N ASN A 523 46.97 -45.22 -32.89
CA ASN A 523 46.52 -46.55 -33.36
C ASN A 523 45.03 -46.80 -33.04
N THR A 524 44.30 -47.09 -34.11
CA THR A 524 42.89 -47.51 -34.19
C THR A 524 42.75 -49.05 -34.10
N PRO A 525 41.59 -49.68 -34.33
CA PRO A 525 40.33 -49.67 -33.54
C PRO A 525 39.78 -51.11 -33.30
N LYS A 526 38.74 -51.30 -32.45
CA LYS A 526 37.49 -52.06 -32.78
C LYS A 526 36.56 -52.41 -31.58
N THR A 527 35.31 -51.94 -31.74
CA THR A 527 33.97 -52.56 -31.48
C THR A 527 33.43 -52.87 -30.06
N ILE A 528 32.59 -51.95 -29.52
CA ILE A 528 31.10 -51.97 -29.32
C ILE A 528 30.45 -53.34 -28.96
N PRO A 529 29.55 -53.49 -27.93
CA PRO A 529 28.27 -52.77 -27.83
C PRO A 529 27.64 -52.42 -26.46
N SER A 530 26.53 -51.68 -26.59
CA SER A 530 25.30 -51.55 -25.76
C SER A 530 25.20 -50.50 -24.64
N VAL A 531 24.65 -49.35 -25.04
CA VAL A 531 23.53 -48.54 -24.48
C VAL A 531 23.04 -48.90 -23.07
N GLU A 532 23.13 -47.95 -22.12
CA GLU A 532 21.98 -47.38 -21.39
C GLU A 532 22.35 -46.14 -20.53
N ASN A 533 21.73 -45.01 -20.88
CA ASN A 533 21.23 -43.90 -20.04
C ASN A 533 22.15 -43.16 -19.04
N ASN A 534 22.73 -42.03 -19.49
CA ASN A 534 23.27 -40.97 -18.61
C ASN A 534 22.26 -39.84 -18.36
N LYS A 535 22.11 -39.51 -17.07
CA LYS A 535 21.75 -38.18 -16.56
C LYS A 535 23.03 -37.32 -16.61
N GLU A 536 23.01 -36.12 -17.19
CA GLU A 536 24.06 -35.10 -17.00
C GLU A 536 23.68 -34.25 -15.76
N LEU A 537 24.40 -34.21 -14.62
CA LEU A 537 25.80 -33.93 -14.25
C LEU A 537 26.13 -32.42 -14.19
N HIS A 538 26.08 -31.86 -12.97
CA HIS A 538 26.79 -30.63 -12.61
C HIS A 538 28.31 -30.86 -12.71
N PRO A 539 29.13 -29.84 -13.05
CA PRO A 539 30.58 -30.01 -13.08
C PRO A 539 31.08 -30.31 -11.66
N VAL A 540 31.63 -31.50 -11.45
CA VAL A 540 32.28 -31.90 -10.19
C VAL A 540 33.57 -31.08 -10.08
N VAL A 541 33.56 -30.07 -9.20
CA VAL A 541 34.79 -29.41 -8.78
C VAL A 541 35.52 -30.38 -7.85
N GLU A 542 36.59 -31.02 -8.31
CA GLU A 542 37.44 -31.83 -7.45
C GLU A 542 38.19 -30.92 -6.48
N TYR A 543 37.78 -30.90 -5.21
CA TYR A 543 38.50 -30.21 -4.17
C TYR A 543 39.78 -31.00 -3.80
N PRO A 544 40.96 -30.35 -3.75
CA PRO A 544 42.14 -30.98 -3.17
C PRO A 544 41.83 -31.52 -1.77
N HIS A 545 42.27 -32.74 -1.46
CA HIS A 545 41.99 -33.38 -0.16
C HIS A 545 42.52 -32.60 1.05
N CYS A 546 43.57 -31.79 0.87
CA CYS A 546 44.08 -30.92 1.90
C CYS A 546 43.65 -29.49 1.63
N ILE A 547 43.00 -28.86 2.61
CA ILE A 547 42.55 -27.48 2.53
C ILE A 547 43.69 -26.50 2.22
N ASP A 548 44.92 -26.76 2.68
CA ASP A 548 46.06 -25.86 2.43
C ASP A 548 46.41 -25.74 0.93
N MET A 549 45.93 -26.67 0.10
CA MET A 549 46.10 -26.67 -1.35
C MET A 549 44.99 -25.93 -2.10
N TRP A 550 43.96 -25.43 -1.39
CA TRP A 550 42.84 -24.74 -2.03
C TRP A 550 43.22 -23.34 -2.47
N THR A 551 42.94 -23.03 -3.74
CA THR A 551 42.98 -21.67 -4.27
C THR A 551 41.77 -20.85 -3.81
N LYS A 552 41.77 -19.56 -4.10
CA LYS A 552 40.63 -18.67 -3.82
C LYS A 552 39.34 -19.14 -4.51
N ASP A 553 39.46 -19.70 -5.71
CA ASP A 553 38.33 -20.25 -6.46
C ASP A 553 37.78 -21.53 -5.81
N HIS A 554 38.65 -22.38 -5.25
CA HIS A 554 38.20 -23.55 -4.49
C HIS A 554 37.41 -23.14 -3.23
N VAL A 555 37.88 -22.12 -2.50
CA VAL A 555 37.15 -21.57 -1.34
C VAL A 555 35.78 -21.02 -1.76
N LYS A 556 35.73 -20.24 -2.85
CA LYS A 556 34.47 -19.71 -3.39
C LYS A 556 33.52 -20.81 -3.84
N SER A 557 34.02 -21.80 -4.58
CA SER A 557 33.23 -22.94 -5.06
C SER A 557 32.72 -23.81 -3.90
N PHE A 558 33.51 -24.01 -2.85
CA PHE A 558 33.09 -24.73 -1.64
C PHE A 558 31.95 -24.02 -0.92
N LEU A 559 32.05 -22.70 -0.72
CA LEU A 559 30.99 -21.93 -0.04
C LEU A 559 29.69 -21.91 -0.86
N LEU A 560 29.77 -21.94 -2.19
CA LEU A 560 28.61 -22.04 -3.06
C LEU A 560 28.01 -23.46 -3.06
N ASP A 561 28.84 -24.50 -3.14
CA ASP A 561 28.42 -25.92 -3.13
C ASP A 561 27.70 -26.30 -1.82
N LYS A 562 28.15 -25.73 -0.69
CA LYS A 562 27.58 -26.01 0.64
C LYS A 562 26.47 -25.05 1.07
N GLU A 563 25.93 -24.24 0.15
CA GLU A 563 24.90 -23.22 0.42
C GLU A 563 25.33 -22.15 1.45
N LEU A 564 26.64 -21.97 1.68
CA LEU A 564 27.25 -21.02 2.62
C LEU A 564 27.60 -19.67 1.96
N SER A 565 26.78 -19.23 1.00
CA SER A 565 27.01 -18.01 0.20
C SER A 565 27.13 -16.74 1.05
N ILE A 566 26.54 -16.72 2.24
CA ILE A 566 26.63 -15.63 3.22
C ILE A 566 28.07 -15.36 3.71
N LEU A 567 28.94 -16.37 3.68
CA LEU A 567 30.34 -16.26 4.09
C LEU A 567 31.27 -15.81 2.94
N LEU A 568 30.75 -15.66 1.72
CA LEU A 568 31.57 -15.29 0.55
C LEU A 568 32.26 -13.94 0.71
N LEU A 569 31.57 -12.95 1.30
CA LEU A 569 32.16 -11.63 1.55
C LEU A 569 33.13 -11.66 2.74
N ALA A 570 32.82 -12.43 3.79
CA ALA A 570 33.71 -12.56 4.94
C ALA A 570 35.04 -13.26 4.59
N PHE A 571 35.00 -14.18 3.63
CA PHE A 571 36.17 -14.94 3.17
C PHE A 571 36.69 -14.47 1.81
N GLU A 572 36.33 -13.25 1.39
CA GLU A 572 36.75 -12.70 0.11
C GLU A 572 38.28 -12.67 0.00
N GLY A 573 38.80 -13.32 -1.04
CA GLY A 573 40.23 -13.37 -1.31
C GLY A 573 41.03 -14.35 -0.44
N MET A 574 40.41 -15.11 0.46
CA MET A 574 41.08 -16.16 1.23
C MET A 574 41.38 -17.39 0.36
N ASN A 575 42.58 -17.95 0.53
CA ASN A 575 42.91 -19.30 0.05
C ASN A 575 42.70 -20.30 1.21
N GLY A 576 42.80 -21.59 0.93
CA GLY A 576 42.48 -22.57 1.98
C GLY A 576 43.45 -22.59 3.15
N HIS A 577 44.69 -22.13 2.99
CA HIS A 577 45.60 -21.95 4.13
C HIS A 577 45.08 -20.92 5.15
N LEU A 578 44.52 -19.81 4.67
CA LEU A 578 43.87 -18.81 5.54
C LEU A 578 42.57 -19.36 6.13
N LEU A 579 41.80 -20.11 5.33
CA LEU A 579 40.55 -20.72 5.78
C LEU A 579 40.78 -21.79 6.87
N HIS A 580 41.88 -22.56 6.77
CA HIS A 580 42.34 -23.49 7.79
C HIS A 580 42.67 -22.78 9.11
N LYS A 581 43.34 -21.62 9.06
CA LYS A 581 43.60 -20.81 10.26
C LYS A 581 42.30 -20.27 10.88
N VAL A 582 41.34 -19.85 10.06
CA VAL A 582 40.01 -19.45 10.54
C VAL A 582 39.31 -20.62 11.24
N TYR A 583 39.43 -21.83 10.71
CA TYR A 583 38.90 -23.04 11.36
C TYR A 583 39.56 -23.30 12.72
N ASP A 584 40.89 -23.25 12.81
CA ASP A 584 41.64 -23.42 14.07
C ASP A 584 41.21 -22.38 15.12
N MET A 585 41.04 -21.12 14.71
CA MET A 585 40.53 -20.05 15.57
C MET A 585 39.10 -20.34 16.05
N CYS A 586 38.24 -20.85 15.16
CA CYS A 586 36.87 -21.25 15.53
C CYS A 586 36.86 -22.40 16.54
N GLN A 587 37.78 -23.37 16.44
CA GLN A 587 37.91 -24.45 17.41
C GLN A 587 38.41 -23.97 18.77
N ALA A 588 39.33 -23.00 18.82
CA ALA A 588 39.88 -22.45 20.06
C ALA A 588 38.89 -21.52 20.81
N GLY A 589 37.91 -20.91 20.11
CA GLY A 589 37.02 -19.89 20.70
C GLY A 589 35.68 -19.74 19.99
N GLN A 590 34.86 -20.79 19.95
CA GLN A 590 33.60 -20.88 19.17
C GLN A 590 32.64 -19.69 19.36
N GLN A 591 32.37 -19.25 20.58
CA GLN A 591 31.42 -18.14 20.83
C GLN A 591 31.97 -16.76 20.43
N ALA A 592 33.26 -16.52 20.68
CA ALA A 592 33.92 -15.26 20.33
C ALA A 592 34.06 -15.14 18.80
N MET A 593 34.42 -16.23 18.14
CA MET A 593 34.57 -16.27 16.69
C MET A 593 33.23 -16.14 15.96
N PHE A 594 32.15 -16.76 16.45
CA PHE A 594 30.81 -16.55 15.88
C PHE A 594 30.40 -15.08 15.92
N SER A 595 30.64 -14.40 17.06
CA SER A 595 30.32 -12.97 17.21
C SER A 595 31.14 -12.11 16.23
N SER A 596 32.45 -12.39 16.10
CA SER A 596 33.33 -11.65 15.17
C SER A 596 32.94 -11.86 13.70
N LEU A 597 32.67 -13.10 13.28
CA LEU A 597 32.22 -13.43 11.93
C LEU A 597 30.86 -12.80 11.61
N LYS A 598 29.95 -12.78 12.58
CA LYS A 598 28.65 -12.13 12.43
C LYS A 598 28.78 -10.61 12.25
N GLU A 599 29.72 -9.96 12.94
CA GLU A 599 30.01 -8.54 12.76
C GLU A 599 30.61 -8.26 11.37
N ASP A 600 31.55 -9.08 10.90
CA ASP A 600 32.17 -8.88 9.58
C ASP A 600 31.18 -9.13 8.43
N VAL A 601 30.29 -10.13 8.57
CA VAL A 601 29.16 -10.33 7.65
C VAL A 601 28.20 -9.14 7.71
N ALA A 602 27.89 -8.60 8.90
CA ALA A 602 27.00 -7.45 9.05
C ALA A 602 27.58 -6.15 8.44
N ARG A 603 28.91 -5.98 8.47
CA ARG A 603 29.58 -4.84 7.82
C ARG A 603 29.58 -4.92 6.28
N SER A 604 29.32 -6.09 5.72
CA SER A 604 29.41 -6.36 4.27
C SER A 604 28.18 -5.97 3.42
N GLN A 605 27.21 -5.22 3.98
CA GLN A 605 25.96 -4.77 3.33
C GLN A 605 25.02 -5.87 2.79
N LEU A 606 25.27 -7.16 3.10
CA LEU A 606 24.29 -8.23 2.87
C LEU A 606 23.14 -8.14 3.89
N THR A 607 21.89 -8.24 3.42
CA THR A 607 20.65 -8.22 4.25
C THR A 607 20.40 -9.50 5.05
N LEU A 608 21.32 -10.47 4.99
CA LEU A 608 21.23 -11.74 5.72
C LEU A 608 22.22 -11.72 6.89
N ALA A 609 21.74 -12.01 8.09
CA ALA A 609 22.59 -12.17 9.27
C ALA A 609 23.11 -13.61 9.35
N LEU A 610 24.40 -13.79 9.64
CA LEU A 610 24.99 -15.11 9.88
C LEU A 610 24.21 -15.82 11.00
N SER A 611 23.52 -16.91 10.67
CA SER A 611 22.81 -17.72 11.65
C SER A 611 23.74 -18.71 12.34
N LEU A 612 23.37 -19.19 13.53
CA LEU A 612 24.10 -20.28 14.20
C LEU A 612 24.12 -21.56 13.35
N LYS A 613 23.08 -21.78 12.54
CA LYS A 613 23.00 -22.92 11.63
C LYS A 613 24.11 -22.84 10.58
N ASP A 614 24.24 -21.70 9.90
CA ASP A 614 25.24 -21.52 8.84
C ASP A 614 26.67 -21.61 9.39
N TYR A 615 26.91 -21.07 10.58
CA TYR A 615 28.19 -21.17 11.26
C TYR A 615 28.58 -22.61 11.63
N LEU A 616 27.64 -23.40 12.16
CA LEU A 616 27.90 -24.80 12.50
C LEU A 616 28.04 -25.67 11.24
N THR A 617 27.23 -25.43 10.21
CA THR A 617 27.36 -26.10 8.91
C THR A 617 28.74 -25.85 8.30
N PHE A 618 29.26 -24.62 8.36
CA PHE A 618 30.61 -24.31 7.91
C PHE A 618 31.67 -25.15 8.63
N LEU A 619 31.60 -25.28 9.96
CA LEU A 619 32.60 -26.03 10.74
C LEU A 619 32.56 -27.54 10.49
N GLU A 620 31.38 -28.11 10.24
CA GLU A 620 31.25 -29.54 9.92
C GLU A 620 31.75 -29.84 8.50
N GLU A 621 31.35 -29.03 7.51
CA GLU A 621 31.70 -29.27 6.10
C GLU A 621 33.20 -29.05 5.82
N ILE A 622 33.82 -28.08 6.49
CA ILE A 622 35.26 -27.79 6.28
C ILE A 622 36.17 -28.83 6.97
N LYS A 623 35.71 -29.46 8.06
CA LYS A 623 36.47 -30.41 8.87
C LYS A 623 37.01 -31.59 8.07
N VAL A 624 36.27 -32.00 7.03
CA VAL A 624 36.63 -33.12 6.14
C VAL A 624 37.96 -32.87 5.41
N TYR A 625 38.32 -31.60 5.20
CA TYR A 625 39.50 -31.19 4.43
C TYR A 625 40.67 -30.72 5.31
N ILE A 626 40.50 -30.74 6.64
CA ILE A 626 41.55 -30.37 7.59
C ILE A 626 42.46 -31.59 7.82
N PRO A 627 43.78 -31.50 7.58
CA PRO A 627 44.69 -32.60 7.80
C PRO A 627 44.73 -33.00 9.29
N TYR A 628 44.54 -34.29 9.57
CA TYR A 628 44.62 -34.83 10.92
C TYR A 628 46.00 -34.56 11.53
N LYS A 629 46.05 -33.84 12.65
CA LYS A 629 47.25 -33.78 13.49
C LYS A 629 47.48 -35.16 14.10
N THR A 630 48.48 -35.89 13.61
CA THR A 630 49.00 -37.06 14.30
C THR A 630 49.77 -36.60 15.53
N ASP A 631 49.14 -36.68 16.70
CA ASP A 631 49.81 -36.99 17.96
C ASP A 631 48.87 -37.72 18.93
N ASP A 632 49.19 -38.99 19.12
CA ASP A 632 49.00 -39.90 20.26
C ASP A 632 47.60 -40.39 20.73
N LYS A 633 47.26 -41.57 20.19
CA LYS A 633 47.07 -42.89 20.88
C LYS A 633 45.67 -43.52 20.93
N LEU A 634 45.63 -44.71 20.27
CA LEU A 634 44.80 -45.91 20.47
C LEU A 634 43.36 -45.86 19.91
N ASN A 635 42.81 -46.85 19.19
CA ASN A 635 43.23 -48.14 18.59
C ASN A 635 42.04 -48.60 17.67
N PRO A 636 42.05 -49.74 16.95
CA PRO A 636 41.87 -49.75 15.50
C PRO A 636 40.72 -50.67 15.02
N THR A 637 39.80 -50.19 14.18
CA THR A 637 38.98 -51.11 13.36
C THR A 637 38.39 -50.38 12.13
N SER A 638 38.55 -51.02 10.97
CA SER A 638 38.12 -50.68 9.59
C SER A 638 38.73 -49.39 9.01
N VAL A 639 39.81 -49.37 8.22
CA VAL A 639 40.23 -50.15 7.02
C VAL A 639 39.24 -50.07 5.86
N ILE A 640 39.80 -49.72 4.69
CA ILE A 640 39.31 -49.74 3.30
C ILE A 640 38.67 -48.40 2.87
N CYS A 641 39.20 -47.61 1.92
CA CYS A 641 40.35 -47.75 1.03
C CYS A 641 40.79 -46.38 0.50
N ASN A 642 42.10 -46.19 0.39
CA ASN A 642 42.74 -45.28 -0.56
C ASN A 642 42.55 -45.76 -2.01
N LEU A 643 42.78 -44.83 -2.94
CA LEU A 643 43.03 -44.98 -4.40
C LEU A 643 41.80 -44.92 -5.32
N MET A 644 41.46 -43.71 -5.77
CA MET A 644 41.79 -43.23 -7.12
C MET A 644 41.77 -41.71 -7.15
#